data_AF-C8WVJ4-F1
#
_entry.id   AF-C8WVJ4-F1
#
_cell.length_a   1.000
_cell.length_b   1.000
_cell.length_c   1.000
_cell.angle_alpha   90.00
_cell.angle_beta   90.00
_cell.angle_gamma   90.00
#
_symmetry.space_group_name_H-M   'P 1'
#
loop_
_entity.id
_entity.type
_entity.pdbx_description
1 polymer ?
#
loop_
_entity_poly.entity_id
_entity_poly.type
_entity_poly.pdbx_seq_one_letter_code
_entity_poly.pdbx_strand_id
1 'polypeptide(L)'
;MSRDCKLCNSPIREEIETRWLAGESYRELEARCVELGEEISDSGIRRHMIEHAFCGDPAESVDFLRWWFEGAAGYVEIRPIPNRKDDREMAFKAVKARRSFATTDFEALRDYFGRGYQSTDMARCGWYFGVCLRDKPVQRTEDGRWSGGSAEDVVACLGAWADIDDHDDEDAERMDQAERALAFLSERGVVPSAVVKSGGGRGRHVYFKFTCSVDGTTGKRIAAKLAKLLGSDPNVADAARVMRIPGSMHTKSGRIVKVSIESWHKEAHYNPEAFEAAIDEIAHALGIDVSRTEPFLTPRENVECMGDWKPVPAEFVEEQLPTICARFKAYVQDPNIVSEPVWHKMASLLKAMNPDSSLFHKWSEGYDAGPGKRYNWGEAERKFRSSRPLAVRCSTFQELDPMSVCAACRHFQRGSSPATFVRRAYAAQLGLPGLYGAPDQPEGPKMDGLPTQTTEEALYANEGTRIAAGAEDIDPREVIVNEPIAWTEDLSDALEEQIDWSERPFTNETARQWAKARKKRFVYTDEEKGKEHLLLRPMATAIKEDFNLQYFFQTCYYYDGSIYTTPTDDGADEAVIRDFILEALETLKPTWATWSRAEEIKRMLINNVQRDKNHSVESIRVHEVWNTEPLVPFVNGLLDMSDPFDHDWRVYDFSPRHRINWKLTIPFFENWYRTPKSWTLAMKDAEVDVLDFFRTTFPDDETRRSILEFLGYCLCRWDQSEECYAILYGPGQNGKSTLLGMLAKAFGIYAVTESVQSLERNRFASASLTRAAIDIVPDMAGTGIEDTSFLKGWIGNDVVRAERKFKASFEFKPQTKLIYGANELPPTKDPTHGYFRRILLYPMMERFKRQGPGWVERLRTPEALSYMCYLGLLHYRQMRREGRNITESKEMLREKDYYWRANDVVKAAIDEGIIEFGKEFSVPRDLLQKAMEIYAKETGRKYPGAAKLLERLRNYAPHKIEYSRPRRNGKRIHMWTGVTLGEAGRSLFVSREIVDLDRRTLEYITLPVTDAYAKERNLDNVEMLESGTLPKDDSQ
;
A
#
# COMPACT_ATOMS: atom_id res chain seq x y z
N MET A 1 -2.93 40.29 37.16
CA MET A 1 -2.14 40.32 35.91
C MET A 1 -0.96 41.27 36.12
N SER A 2 0.28 40.85 35.86
CA SER A 2 1.42 41.77 35.98
C SER A 2 1.26 42.89 34.95
N ARG A 3 1.46 44.14 35.37
CA ARG A 3 1.17 45.33 34.55
C ARG A 3 2.18 45.55 33.41
N ASP A 4 3.20 44.71 33.29
CA ASP A 4 4.38 44.97 32.45
C ASP A 4 4.57 43.98 31.28
N CYS A 5 3.66 43.01 31.07
CA CYS A 5 3.74 42.10 29.93
C CYS A 5 3.18 42.75 28.65
N LYS A 6 4.07 43.09 27.69
CA LYS A 6 3.69 43.70 26.41
C LYS A 6 2.69 42.84 25.61
N LEU A 7 2.90 41.52 25.54
CA LEU A 7 2.04 40.62 24.77
C LEU A 7 0.66 40.44 25.42
N CYS A 8 0.54 40.53 26.75
CA CYS A 8 -0.77 40.46 27.43
C CYS A 8 -1.73 41.60 27.03
N ASN A 9 -1.17 42.78 26.70
CA ASN A 9 -1.91 44.00 26.38
C ASN A 9 -2.01 44.26 24.87
N SER A 10 -1.46 43.36 24.05
CA SER A 10 -1.38 43.53 22.60
C SER A 10 -2.56 42.85 21.89
N PRO A 11 -3.12 43.47 20.82
CA PRO A 11 -4.22 42.85 20.06
C PRO A 11 -3.80 41.58 19.31
N ILE A 12 -2.50 41.37 19.08
CA ILE A 12 -1.98 40.17 18.37
C ILE A 12 -1.78 38.96 19.30
N ARG A 13 -2.06 39.10 20.61
CA ARG A 13 -1.87 38.06 21.63
C ARG A 13 -2.39 36.69 21.19
N GLU A 14 -3.64 36.65 20.73
CA GLU A 14 -4.32 35.40 20.40
C GLU A 14 -3.71 34.72 19.16
N GLU A 15 -3.25 35.49 18.17
CA GLU A 15 -2.55 34.98 16.99
C GLU A 15 -1.21 34.34 17.39
N ILE A 16 -0.44 35.02 18.25
CA ILE A 16 0.86 34.54 18.72
C ILE A 16 0.73 33.28 19.59
N GLU A 17 -0.25 33.23 20.50
CA GLU A 17 -0.57 32.03 21.29
C GLU A 17 -0.98 30.84 20.41
N THR A 18 -1.77 31.08 19.36
CA THR A 18 -2.23 30.03 18.43
C THR A 18 -1.08 29.46 17.59
N ARG A 19 -0.23 30.32 17.03
CA ARG A 19 0.94 29.92 16.23
C ARG A 19 1.99 29.18 17.07
N TRP A 20 2.19 29.60 18.31
CA TRP A 20 3.05 28.89 19.24
C TRP A 20 2.55 27.46 19.51
N LEU A 21 1.24 27.28 19.69
CA LEU A 21 0.63 25.96 19.81
C LEU A 21 0.75 25.11 18.54
N ALA A 22 0.87 25.74 17.36
CA ALA A 22 1.14 25.07 16.08
C ALA A 22 2.61 24.63 15.92
N GLY A 23 3.48 24.97 16.87
CA GLY A 23 4.88 24.54 16.89
C GLY A 23 5.87 25.54 16.29
N GLU A 24 5.45 26.77 15.99
CA GLU A 24 6.37 27.83 15.57
C GLU A 24 7.36 28.18 16.68
N SER A 25 8.62 28.38 16.30
CA SER A 25 9.69 28.76 17.22
C SER A 25 9.53 30.20 17.71
N TYR A 26 10.06 30.52 18.89
CA TYR A 26 10.00 31.89 19.43
C TYR A 26 10.63 32.94 18.51
N ARG A 27 11.58 32.56 17.64
CA ARG A 27 12.17 33.46 16.64
C ARG A 27 11.23 33.75 15.47
N GLU A 28 10.47 32.75 15.03
CA GLU A 28 9.44 32.93 14.00
C GLU A 28 8.29 33.79 14.54
N LEU A 29 7.91 33.60 15.80
CA LEU A 29 6.90 34.43 16.47
C LEU A 29 7.36 35.86 16.68
N GLU A 30 8.63 36.08 17.05
CA GLU A 30 9.23 37.41 17.14
C GLU A 30 9.22 38.11 15.77
N ALA A 31 9.61 37.43 14.70
CA ALA A 31 9.52 37.96 13.34
C ALA A 31 8.07 38.32 12.97
N ARG A 32 7.09 37.50 13.40
CA ARG A 32 5.67 37.76 13.18
C ARG A 32 5.15 38.96 13.96
N CYS A 33 5.57 39.15 15.21
CA CYS A 33 5.26 40.35 15.99
C CYS A 33 5.76 41.60 15.26
N VAL A 34 6.99 41.57 14.73
CA VAL A 34 7.58 42.68 13.95
C VAL A 34 6.78 42.96 12.67
N GLU A 35 6.37 41.92 11.93
CA GLU A 35 5.50 42.07 10.75
C GLU A 35 4.15 42.73 11.08
N LEU A 36 3.62 42.44 12.26
CA LEU A 36 2.35 43.00 12.76
C LEU A 36 2.52 44.35 13.46
N GLY A 37 3.72 44.92 13.47
CA GLY A 37 4.02 46.25 14.01
C GLY A 37 4.26 46.30 15.52
N GLU A 38 4.55 45.17 16.16
CA GLU A 38 4.75 45.04 17.61
C GLU A 38 6.19 44.60 17.94
N GLU A 39 6.93 45.41 18.69
CA GLU A 39 8.30 45.09 19.12
C GLU A 39 8.31 44.25 20.41
N ILE A 40 8.05 42.95 20.25
CA ILE A 40 8.04 41.96 21.33
C ILE A 40 9.12 40.91 21.05
N SER A 41 10.14 40.87 21.91
CA SER A 41 11.26 39.93 21.76
C SER A 41 10.87 38.47 22.00
N ASP A 42 11.65 37.53 21.46
CA ASP A 42 11.50 36.08 21.69
C ASP A 42 11.38 35.71 23.19
N SER A 43 12.18 36.39 24.02
CA SER A 43 12.25 36.29 25.47
C SER A 43 11.02 36.88 26.15
N GLY A 44 10.46 37.96 25.61
CA GLY A 44 9.18 38.52 26.04
C GLY A 44 8.01 37.58 25.75
N ILE A 45 7.99 36.97 24.56
CA ILE A 45 6.99 35.97 24.15
C ILE A 45 7.10 34.73 25.05
N ARG A 46 8.31 34.22 25.29
CA ARG A 46 8.53 33.08 26.20
C ARG A 46 8.03 33.34 27.62
N ARG A 47 8.33 34.53 28.17
CA ARG A 47 7.86 34.93 29.49
C ARG A 47 6.33 34.97 29.54
N HIS A 48 5.69 35.55 28.52
CA HIS A 48 4.23 35.54 28.39
C HIS A 48 3.66 34.12 28.40
N MET A 49 4.24 33.21 27.60
CA MET A 49 3.76 31.82 27.53
C MET A 49 3.82 31.12 28.89
N ILE A 50 4.93 31.25 29.64
CA ILE A 50 5.15 30.48 30.87
C ILE A 50 4.47 31.12 32.09
N GLU A 51 4.50 32.45 32.20
CA GLU A 51 4.09 33.15 33.43
C GLU A 51 2.65 33.67 33.36
N HIS A 52 2.05 33.76 32.16
CA HIS A 52 0.76 34.42 31.96
C HIS A 52 -0.27 33.59 31.18
N ALA A 53 0.11 33.04 30.03
CA ALA A 53 -0.81 32.32 29.15
C ALA A 53 -0.99 30.84 29.56
N PHE A 54 0.10 30.11 29.77
CA PHE A 54 0.10 28.71 30.18
C PHE A 54 0.51 28.57 31.65
N CYS A 55 -0.28 29.18 32.55
CA CYS A 55 -0.05 29.09 33.99
C CYS A 55 -1.28 28.46 34.66
N GLY A 56 -1.21 27.17 34.94
CA GLY A 56 -2.22 26.47 35.73
C GLY A 56 -2.13 26.80 37.23
N ASP A 57 -3.14 26.40 37.98
CA ASP A 57 -3.25 26.58 39.43
C ASP A 57 -3.15 25.22 40.16
N PRO A 58 -1.95 24.86 40.68
CA PRO A 58 -1.76 23.64 41.44
C PRO A 58 -2.60 23.59 42.72
N ALA A 59 -2.90 24.73 43.35
CA ALA A 59 -3.68 24.77 44.58
C ALA A 59 -5.14 24.42 44.28
N GLU A 60 -5.74 25.03 43.26
CA GLU A 60 -7.09 24.70 42.80
C GLU A 60 -7.22 23.21 42.42
N SER A 61 -6.21 22.67 41.72
CA SER A 61 -6.18 21.25 41.32
C SER A 61 -6.15 20.31 42.53
N VAL A 62 -5.31 20.62 43.51
CA VAL A 62 -5.15 19.80 44.72
C VAL A 62 -6.36 19.92 45.63
N ASP A 63 -6.92 21.12 45.80
CA ASP A 63 -8.10 21.33 46.63
C ASP A 63 -9.31 20.56 46.09
N PHE A 64 -9.49 20.54 44.76
CA PHE A 64 -10.54 19.77 44.12
C PHE A 64 -10.36 18.26 44.34
N LEU A 65 -9.16 17.73 44.09
CA LEU A 65 -8.88 16.30 44.28
C LEU A 65 -8.98 15.90 45.75
N ARG A 66 -8.52 16.75 46.68
CA ARG A 66 -8.62 16.52 48.12
C ARG A 66 -10.07 16.38 48.55
N TRP A 67 -10.94 17.26 48.07
CA TRP A 67 -12.37 17.18 48.35
C TRP A 67 -13.00 15.94 47.71
N TRP A 68 -12.70 15.63 46.44
CA TRP A 68 -13.32 14.49 45.75
C TRP A 68 -12.95 13.15 46.40
N PHE A 69 -11.68 12.99 46.82
CA PHE A 69 -11.15 11.78 47.45
C PHE A 69 -11.16 11.79 48.98
N GLU A 70 -11.83 12.77 49.59
CA GLU A 70 -11.88 12.94 51.05
C GLU A 70 -12.42 11.68 51.75
N GLY A 71 -11.70 11.20 52.76
CA GLY A 71 -12.10 10.02 53.54
C GLY A 71 -11.82 8.67 52.86
N ALA A 72 -11.20 8.65 51.67
CA ALA A 72 -10.88 7.43 50.94
C ALA A 72 -9.36 7.20 50.82
N ALA A 73 -8.91 5.98 51.15
CA ALA A 73 -7.49 5.60 51.06
C ALA A 73 -7.23 4.73 49.81
N GLY A 74 -6.37 5.21 48.92
CA GLY A 74 -5.98 4.51 47.70
C GLY A 74 -5.13 5.40 46.81
N TYR A 75 -5.22 5.19 45.50
CA TYR A 75 -4.45 5.95 44.51
C TYR A 75 -5.36 6.69 43.52
N VAL A 76 -4.96 7.92 43.17
CA VAL A 76 -5.51 8.68 42.04
C VAL A 76 -4.50 8.67 40.90
N GLU A 77 -4.95 8.36 39.69
CA GLU A 77 -4.15 8.47 38.47
C GLU A 77 -4.18 9.90 37.95
N ILE A 78 -3.02 10.47 37.64
CA ILE A 78 -2.88 11.72 36.89
C ILE A 78 -2.28 11.41 35.52
N ARG A 79 -2.99 11.83 34.47
CA ARG A 79 -2.70 11.51 33.07
C ARG A 79 -2.69 12.76 32.20
N PRO A 80 -1.51 13.23 31.80
CA PRO A 80 -1.38 14.17 30.68
C PRO A 80 -1.76 13.48 29.37
N ILE A 81 -2.51 14.17 28.52
CA ILE A 81 -2.90 13.68 27.19
C ILE A 81 -2.61 14.78 26.16
N PRO A 82 -1.87 14.50 25.08
CA PRO A 82 -1.62 15.48 24.02
C PRO A 82 -2.92 16.04 23.46
N ASN A 83 -3.00 17.35 23.28
CA ASN A 83 -4.19 18.01 22.74
C ASN A 83 -4.38 17.71 21.23
N ARG A 84 -3.31 17.25 20.56
CA ARG A 84 -3.26 16.84 19.15
C ARG A 84 -2.90 15.36 19.02
N LYS A 85 -3.69 14.60 18.24
CA LYS A 85 -3.49 13.15 18.04
C LYS A 85 -2.24 12.81 17.21
N ASP A 86 -1.78 13.74 16.37
CA ASP A 86 -0.63 13.61 15.47
C ASP A 86 0.71 13.99 16.13
N ASP A 87 0.70 14.57 17.33
CA ASP A 87 1.91 14.98 18.06
C ASP A 87 2.60 13.78 18.74
N ARG A 88 3.35 13.00 17.94
CA ARG A 88 4.08 11.80 18.39
C ARG A 88 5.15 12.10 19.45
N GLU A 89 5.75 13.29 19.42
CA GLU A 89 6.76 13.71 20.40
C GLU A 89 6.10 13.93 21.76
N MET A 90 5.00 14.70 21.81
CA MET A 90 4.27 14.94 23.05
C MET A 90 3.58 13.69 23.56
N ALA A 91 3.10 12.79 22.68
CA ALA A 91 2.58 11.49 23.10
C ALA A 91 3.60 10.70 23.92
N PHE A 92 4.87 10.68 23.51
CA PHE A 92 5.93 10.01 24.26
C PHE A 92 6.22 10.68 25.61
N LYS A 93 6.28 12.02 25.66
CA LYS A 93 6.52 12.76 26.91
C LYS A 93 5.34 12.65 27.89
N ALA A 94 4.10 12.73 27.40
CA ALA A 94 2.88 12.57 28.18
C ALA A 94 2.77 11.16 28.80
N VAL A 95 3.14 10.12 28.06
CA VAL A 95 3.23 8.74 28.58
C VAL A 95 4.21 8.66 29.75
N LYS A 96 5.39 9.32 29.67
CA LYS A 96 6.35 9.33 30.78
C LYS A 96 5.88 10.14 32.00
N ALA A 97 5.00 11.12 31.76
CA ALA A 97 4.46 11.96 32.81
C ALA A 97 3.30 11.27 33.57
N ARG A 98 2.55 10.35 32.95
CA ARG A 98 1.47 9.57 33.59
C ARG A 98 1.94 8.85 34.87
N ARG A 99 1.29 9.14 36.01
CA ARG A 99 1.65 8.61 37.34
C ARG A 99 0.44 8.54 38.27
N SER A 100 0.55 7.76 39.34
CA SER A 100 -0.43 7.74 40.42
C SER A 100 0.12 8.37 41.70
N PHE A 101 -0.77 8.94 42.50
CA PHE A 101 -0.47 9.54 43.79
C PHE A 101 -1.41 8.98 44.86
N ALA A 102 -0.89 8.82 46.07
CA ALA A 102 -1.71 8.38 47.19
C ALA A 102 -2.70 9.49 47.56
N THR A 103 -3.96 9.14 47.81
CA THR A 103 -5.00 10.10 48.26
C THR A 103 -4.79 10.57 49.71
N THR A 104 -3.71 10.11 50.36
CA THR A 104 -3.26 10.55 51.68
C THR A 104 -2.09 11.54 51.63
N ASP A 105 -1.46 11.76 50.46
CA ASP A 105 -0.31 12.65 50.27
C ASP A 105 -0.56 13.63 49.12
N PHE A 106 -1.24 14.73 49.44
CA PHE A 106 -1.55 15.80 48.49
C PHE A 106 -0.40 16.80 48.29
N GLU A 107 0.66 16.76 49.10
CA GLU A 107 1.82 17.64 48.93
C GLU A 107 2.66 17.21 47.72
N ALA A 108 2.84 15.90 47.54
CA ALA A 108 3.47 15.33 46.34
C ALA A 108 2.70 15.70 45.04
N LEU A 109 1.36 15.76 45.10
CA LEU A 109 0.52 16.21 43.98
C LEU A 109 0.73 17.70 43.67
N ARG A 110 0.77 18.55 44.70
CA ARG A 110 0.99 20.00 44.55
C ARG A 110 2.32 20.29 43.84
N ASP A 111 3.38 19.64 44.28
CA ASP A 111 4.72 19.78 43.68
C ASP A 111 4.75 19.26 42.23
N TYR A 112 4.04 18.17 41.97
CA TYR A 112 3.96 17.59 40.63
C TYR A 112 3.21 18.49 39.65
N PHE A 113 2.07 19.06 40.04
CA PHE A 113 1.36 20.04 39.23
C PHE A 113 2.15 21.34 39.07
N GLY A 114 2.83 21.83 40.12
CA GLY A 114 3.68 23.02 40.04
C GLY A 114 4.75 22.91 38.95
N ARG A 115 5.47 21.79 38.91
CA ARG A 115 6.45 21.52 37.84
C ARG A 115 5.80 21.27 36.48
N GLY A 116 4.67 20.56 36.46
CA GLY A 116 3.96 20.19 35.23
C GLY A 116 3.38 21.40 34.50
N TYR A 117 2.73 22.31 35.22
CA TYR A 117 2.09 23.50 34.65
C TYR A 117 3.09 24.55 34.19
N GLN A 118 4.31 24.55 34.72
CA GLN A 118 5.39 25.44 34.27
C GLN A 118 6.22 24.84 33.11
N SER A 119 5.93 23.61 32.69
CA SER A 119 6.67 22.93 31.63
C SER A 119 6.18 23.35 30.25
N THR A 120 7.07 23.94 29.45
CA THR A 120 6.81 24.27 28.04
C THR A 120 6.49 23.04 27.20
N ASP A 121 7.02 21.87 27.56
CA ASP A 121 6.69 20.61 26.89
C ASP A 121 5.25 20.17 27.18
N MET A 122 4.83 20.26 28.44
CA MET A 122 3.48 19.85 28.85
C MET A 122 2.40 20.86 28.46
N ALA A 123 2.78 22.01 27.89
CA ALA A 123 1.87 23.02 27.38
C ALA A 123 0.95 22.58 26.24
N ARG A 124 1.38 21.54 25.53
CA ARG A 124 0.62 20.90 24.45
C ARG A 124 -0.25 19.74 24.93
N CYS A 125 -0.35 19.53 26.24
CA CYS A 125 -1.15 18.47 26.85
C CYS A 125 -2.29 19.03 27.70
N GLY A 126 -3.44 18.36 27.69
CA GLY A 126 -4.48 18.52 28.70
C GLY A 126 -4.21 17.59 29.88
N TRP A 127 -4.61 17.99 31.08
CA TRP A 127 -4.37 17.24 32.31
C TRP A 127 -5.65 16.61 32.85
N TYR A 128 -5.60 15.30 33.05
CA TYR A 128 -6.75 14.50 33.44
C TYR A 128 -6.46 13.69 34.71
N PHE A 129 -7.48 13.44 35.52
CA PHE A 129 -7.40 12.54 36.68
C PHE A 129 -8.37 11.37 36.53
N GLY A 130 -8.02 10.20 37.05
CA GLY A 130 -8.95 9.09 37.19
C GLY A 130 -10.00 9.41 38.25
N VAL A 131 -11.29 9.32 37.88
CA VAL A 131 -12.39 9.76 38.76
C VAL A 131 -12.65 8.79 39.91
N CYS A 132 -12.29 7.52 39.73
CA CYS A 132 -12.49 6.48 40.73
C CYS A 132 -11.20 6.17 41.50
N LEU A 133 -11.36 5.64 42.73
CA LEU A 133 -10.25 5.25 43.60
C LEU A 133 -9.64 3.92 43.13
N ARG A 134 -8.30 3.85 43.12
CA ARG A 134 -7.56 2.65 42.69
C ARG A 134 -6.81 1.96 43.85
N ASP A 135 -6.66 0.63 43.79
CA ASP A 135 -6.00 -0.17 44.83
C ASP A 135 -4.48 -0.08 44.75
N LYS A 136 -3.95 0.06 43.53
CA LYS A 136 -2.51 0.11 43.26
C LYS A 136 -2.16 1.26 42.32
N PRO A 137 -0.95 1.81 42.44
CA PRO A 137 -0.51 2.89 41.57
C PRO A 137 -0.31 2.38 40.14
N VAL A 138 -0.52 3.26 39.17
CA VAL A 138 -0.18 3.04 37.77
C VAL A 138 1.35 2.94 37.67
N GLN A 139 1.84 1.76 37.31
CA GLN A 139 3.26 1.48 37.14
C GLN A 139 3.53 1.06 35.71
N ARG A 140 4.68 1.49 35.19
CA ARG A 140 5.18 0.99 33.92
C ARG A 140 6.09 -0.19 34.24
N THR A 141 5.69 -1.38 33.80
CA THR A 141 6.51 -2.58 33.97
C THR A 141 7.78 -2.46 33.11
N GLU A 142 8.81 -3.24 33.41
CA GLU A 142 10.08 -3.23 32.65
C GLU A 142 9.86 -3.49 31.15
N ASP A 143 8.82 -4.26 30.79
CA ASP A 143 8.37 -4.55 29.42
C ASP A 143 7.61 -3.38 28.74
N GLY A 144 7.53 -2.23 29.40
CA GLY A 144 6.90 -1.02 28.88
C GLY A 144 5.37 -1.01 28.88
N ARG A 145 4.70 -2.06 29.39
CA ARG A 145 3.24 -2.13 29.60
C ARG A 145 2.84 -1.40 30.88
N TRP A 146 1.61 -0.91 30.94
CA TRP A 146 1.05 -0.26 32.12
C TRP A 146 0.29 -1.27 32.98
N SER A 147 0.67 -1.41 34.24
CA SER A 147 -0.11 -2.08 35.29
C SER A 147 -0.80 -1.04 36.18
N GLY A 148 -1.99 -1.33 36.71
CA GLY A 148 -2.70 -0.44 37.66
C GLY A 148 -3.57 0.67 37.06
N GLY A 149 -3.77 0.71 35.74
CA GLY A 149 -4.54 1.75 35.03
C GLY A 149 -5.84 1.29 34.36
N SER A 150 -6.29 0.07 34.61
CA SER A 150 -7.48 -0.56 34.00
C SER A 150 -8.74 -0.35 34.85
N ALA A 151 -9.91 -0.76 34.34
CA ALA A 151 -11.17 -0.72 35.10
C ALA A 151 -11.19 -1.74 36.26
N GLU A 152 -10.37 -2.80 36.17
CA GLU A 152 -10.24 -3.83 37.21
C GLU A 152 -9.46 -3.33 38.44
N ASP A 153 -8.68 -2.26 38.27
CA ASP A 153 -7.89 -1.64 39.33
C ASP A 153 -8.72 -0.60 40.12
N VAL A 154 -9.99 -0.42 39.75
CA VAL A 154 -10.93 0.48 40.43
C VAL A 154 -11.60 -0.25 41.59
N VAL A 155 -11.41 0.29 42.79
CA VAL A 155 -11.89 -0.33 44.04
C VAL A 155 -13.20 0.29 44.48
N ALA A 156 -13.36 1.58 44.21
CA ALA A 156 -14.49 2.35 44.69
C ALA A 156 -14.79 3.54 43.78
N CYS A 157 -16.07 3.74 43.51
CA CYS A 157 -16.61 4.98 42.95
C CYS A 157 -17.13 5.84 44.11
N LEU A 158 -16.63 7.07 44.21
CA LEU A 158 -16.95 8.01 45.29
C LEU A 158 -18.15 8.91 44.97
N GLY A 159 -18.71 8.77 43.78
CA GLY A 159 -19.77 9.61 43.25
C GLY A 159 -20.14 9.21 41.84
N ALA A 160 -21.06 9.97 41.25
CA ALA A 160 -21.40 9.90 39.83
C ALA A 160 -20.90 11.17 39.11
N TRP A 161 -20.60 11.05 37.82
CA TRP A 161 -20.10 12.15 37.00
C TRP A 161 -20.62 12.04 35.56
N ALA A 162 -20.63 13.17 34.87
CA ALA A 162 -20.99 13.25 33.45
C ALA A 162 -20.19 14.32 32.71
N ASP A 163 -20.03 14.14 31.40
CA ASP A 163 -19.29 15.02 30.48
C ASP A 163 -20.24 15.59 29.42
N ILE A 164 -20.73 16.81 29.66
CA ILE A 164 -21.66 17.52 28.78
C ILE A 164 -20.81 18.30 27.77
N ASP A 165 -20.70 17.82 26.53
CA ASP A 165 -19.92 18.44 25.45
C ASP A 165 -20.78 19.38 24.57
N ASP A 166 -20.14 20.40 23.97
CA ASP A 166 -20.75 21.42 23.09
C ASP A 166 -19.94 21.43 21.78
N HIS A 167 -20.29 20.57 20.82
CA HIS A 167 -19.47 20.19 19.68
C HIS A 167 -20.00 20.53 18.27
N ASP A 168 -21.24 21.01 18.04
CA ASP A 168 -21.74 21.69 16.81
C ASP A 168 -23.27 21.99 16.92
N ASP A 169 -23.95 22.48 15.87
CA ASP A 169 -25.39 22.84 15.84
C ASP A 169 -26.37 21.70 16.22
N GLU A 170 -25.96 20.42 16.11
CA GLU A 170 -26.72 19.25 16.58
C GLU A 170 -26.75 19.09 18.12
N ASP A 171 -25.88 19.80 18.85
CA ASP A 171 -25.77 19.67 20.32
C ASP A 171 -26.70 20.61 21.09
N ALA A 172 -27.43 21.51 20.42
CA ALA A 172 -28.39 22.39 21.09
C ALA A 172 -29.49 21.61 21.83
N GLU A 173 -30.01 20.53 21.23
CA GLU A 173 -31.04 19.69 21.85
C GLU A 173 -30.51 18.87 23.04
N ARG A 174 -29.25 18.42 22.98
CA ARG A 174 -28.57 17.71 24.09
C ARG A 174 -28.27 18.64 25.25
N MET A 175 -27.82 19.86 24.96
CA MET A 175 -27.61 20.90 25.96
C MET A 175 -28.93 21.29 26.62
N ASP A 176 -30.01 21.46 25.85
CA ASP A 176 -31.36 21.71 26.38
C ASP A 176 -31.86 20.53 27.24
N GLN A 177 -31.60 19.29 26.84
CA GLN A 177 -31.93 18.13 27.66
C GLN A 177 -31.14 18.13 28.98
N ALA A 178 -29.83 18.40 28.93
CA ALA A 178 -28.98 18.47 30.11
C ALA A 178 -29.44 19.57 31.08
N GLU A 179 -29.75 20.77 30.55
CA GLU A 179 -30.25 21.90 31.35
C GLU A 179 -31.61 21.59 31.97
N ARG A 180 -32.55 20.99 31.21
CA ARG A 180 -33.84 20.52 31.75
C ARG A 180 -33.63 19.48 32.85
N ALA A 181 -32.84 18.45 32.59
CA ALA A 181 -32.59 17.38 33.56
C ALA A 181 -31.92 17.88 34.84
N LEU A 182 -30.95 18.81 34.74
CA LEU A 182 -30.33 19.46 35.91
C LEU A 182 -31.31 20.33 36.68
N ALA A 183 -32.24 21.02 36.01
CA ALA A 183 -33.30 21.78 36.68
C ALA A 183 -34.24 20.86 37.49
N PHE A 184 -34.69 19.74 36.90
CA PHE A 184 -35.52 18.75 37.60
C PHE A 184 -34.79 18.07 38.77
N LEU A 185 -33.49 17.79 38.62
CA LEU A 185 -32.67 17.30 39.72
C LEU A 185 -32.60 18.34 40.86
N SER A 186 -32.41 19.62 40.53
CA SER A 186 -32.39 20.72 41.52
C SER A 186 -33.72 20.89 42.25
N GLU A 187 -34.86 20.79 41.57
CA GLU A 187 -36.20 20.83 42.18
C GLU A 187 -36.43 19.71 43.20
N ARG A 188 -35.77 18.55 43.00
CA ARG A 188 -35.76 17.41 43.93
C ARG A 188 -34.72 17.54 45.03
N GLY A 189 -34.03 18.67 45.12
CA GLY A 189 -32.95 18.91 46.08
C GLY A 189 -31.61 18.24 45.72
N VAL A 190 -31.47 17.75 44.48
CA VAL A 190 -30.27 17.08 43.97
C VAL A 190 -29.49 18.05 43.07
N VAL A 191 -28.64 18.87 43.67
CA VAL A 191 -27.75 19.79 42.96
C VAL A 191 -26.37 19.16 42.71
N PRO A 192 -25.67 19.47 41.59
CA PRO A 192 -24.30 19.01 41.38
C PRO A 192 -23.39 19.46 42.53
N SER A 193 -22.63 18.53 43.10
CA SER A 193 -21.65 18.84 44.15
C SER A 193 -20.51 19.71 43.62
N ALA A 194 -20.14 19.53 42.34
CA ALA A 194 -19.29 20.46 41.61
C ALA A 194 -19.65 20.54 40.12
N VAL A 195 -19.53 21.72 39.54
CA VAL A 195 -19.62 21.97 38.09
C VAL A 195 -18.31 22.57 37.63
N VAL A 196 -17.67 21.94 36.65
CA VAL A 196 -16.36 22.32 36.13
C VAL A 196 -16.50 22.70 34.66
N LYS A 197 -16.10 23.91 34.32
CA LYS A 197 -15.99 24.35 32.92
C LYS A 197 -14.81 23.64 32.27
N SER A 198 -15.09 22.76 31.33
CA SER A 198 -14.09 21.83 30.81
C SER A 198 -13.39 22.31 29.53
N GLY A 199 -13.89 23.38 28.89
CA GLY A 199 -13.33 23.91 27.63
C GLY A 199 -13.77 25.34 27.27
N GLY A 200 -13.50 25.74 26.02
CA GLY A 200 -13.74 27.11 25.50
C GLY A 200 -15.18 27.43 25.08
N GLY A 201 -16.10 26.45 25.13
CA GLY A 201 -17.53 26.59 24.81
C GLY A 201 -18.42 26.43 26.05
N ARG A 202 -19.65 25.90 25.89
CA ARG A 202 -20.61 25.62 26.99
C ARG A 202 -20.40 24.26 27.67
N GLY A 203 -19.38 23.50 27.27
CA GLY A 203 -19.12 22.16 27.81
C GLY A 203 -18.75 22.15 29.30
N ARG A 204 -19.37 21.24 30.06
CA ARG A 204 -19.27 21.15 31.53
C ARG A 204 -19.10 19.71 31.99
N HIS A 205 -18.24 19.51 32.98
CA HIS A 205 -18.24 18.29 33.79
C HIS A 205 -19.08 18.53 35.04
N VAL A 206 -19.99 17.61 35.34
CA VAL A 206 -20.79 17.65 36.56
C VAL A 206 -20.44 16.47 37.45
N TYR A 207 -20.34 16.71 38.76
CA TYR A 207 -19.95 15.73 39.76
C TYR A 207 -20.95 15.70 40.91
N PHE A 208 -21.38 14.50 41.31
CA PHE A 208 -22.26 14.26 42.46
C PHE A 208 -21.52 13.33 43.42
N LYS A 209 -21.12 13.85 44.59
CA LYS A 209 -20.35 13.10 45.59
C LYS A 209 -21.30 12.28 46.46
N PHE A 210 -20.92 11.04 46.78
CA PHE A 210 -21.73 10.16 47.61
C PHE A 210 -21.35 10.22 49.09
N THR A 211 -22.30 9.89 49.96
CA THR A 211 -22.08 9.76 51.42
C THR A 211 -21.24 8.53 51.77
N CYS A 212 -21.25 7.51 50.91
CA CYS A 212 -20.42 6.31 51.00
C CYS A 212 -20.00 5.86 49.60
N SER A 213 -18.85 5.19 49.50
CA SER A 213 -18.38 4.63 48.24
C SER A 213 -19.24 3.45 47.78
N VAL A 214 -19.31 3.25 46.47
CA VAL A 214 -19.90 2.05 45.83
C VAL A 214 -18.85 1.29 45.04
N ASP A 215 -19.09 0.01 44.78
CA ASP A 215 -18.21 -0.79 43.93
C ASP A 215 -18.25 -0.31 42.47
N GLY A 216 -17.24 -0.68 41.69
CA GLY A 216 -17.10 -0.23 40.29
C GLY A 216 -18.28 -0.61 39.38
N THR A 217 -18.99 -1.71 39.66
CA THR A 217 -20.15 -2.15 38.86
C THR A 217 -21.35 -1.25 39.13
N THR A 218 -21.62 -0.99 40.41
CA THR A 218 -22.68 -0.09 40.84
C THR A 218 -22.41 1.34 40.39
N GLY A 219 -21.17 1.84 40.56
CA GLY A 219 -20.77 3.17 40.10
C GLY A 219 -20.91 3.33 38.58
N LYS A 220 -20.47 2.34 37.79
CA LYS A 220 -20.65 2.31 36.33
C LYS A 220 -22.13 2.37 35.93
N ARG A 221 -23.00 1.62 36.62
CA ARG A 221 -24.45 1.63 36.36
C ARG A 221 -25.04 3.01 36.61
N ILE A 222 -24.75 3.62 37.77
CA ILE A 222 -25.28 4.94 38.13
C ILE A 222 -24.75 6.01 37.17
N ALA A 223 -23.46 5.99 36.83
CA ALA A 223 -22.87 6.91 35.87
C ALA A 223 -23.47 6.76 34.46
N ALA A 224 -23.77 5.53 34.01
CA ALA A 224 -24.42 5.29 32.73
C ALA A 224 -25.86 5.82 32.69
N LYS A 225 -26.62 5.64 33.78
CA LYS A 225 -27.96 6.22 33.92
C LYS A 225 -27.92 7.75 33.92
N LEU A 226 -26.99 8.33 34.68
CA LEU A 226 -26.78 9.78 34.73
C LEU A 226 -26.39 10.35 33.35
N ALA A 227 -25.49 9.68 32.64
CA ALA A 227 -25.07 10.09 31.29
C ALA A 227 -26.24 10.10 30.30
N LYS A 228 -27.10 9.08 30.33
CA LYS A 228 -28.32 9.03 29.52
C LYS A 228 -29.31 10.12 29.88
N LEU A 229 -29.56 10.33 31.18
CA LEU A 229 -30.46 11.37 31.67
C LEU A 229 -30.01 12.75 31.17
N LEU A 230 -28.71 13.04 31.25
CA LEU A 230 -28.13 14.32 30.86
C LEU A 230 -27.80 14.43 29.36
N GLY A 231 -27.99 13.38 28.56
CA GLY A 231 -27.61 13.39 27.14
C GLY A 231 -26.11 13.54 26.89
N SER A 232 -25.27 13.09 27.83
CA SER A 232 -23.81 13.23 27.84
C SER A 232 -23.09 12.06 27.13
N ASP A 233 -21.76 12.14 26.92
CA ASP A 233 -20.98 11.02 26.32
C ASP A 233 -21.19 9.70 27.10
N PRO A 234 -21.77 8.64 26.51
CA PRO A 234 -22.01 7.38 27.21
C PRO A 234 -20.72 6.67 27.62
N ASN A 235 -19.58 6.98 26.99
CA ASN A 235 -18.28 6.42 27.37
C ASN A 235 -17.76 6.97 28.71
N VAL A 236 -18.39 8.01 29.26
CA VAL A 236 -18.02 8.57 30.57
C VAL A 236 -18.25 7.59 31.72
N ALA A 237 -19.14 6.61 31.52
CA ALA A 237 -19.50 5.58 32.49
C ALA A 237 -18.44 4.46 32.65
N ASP A 238 -17.37 4.45 31.85
CA ASP A 238 -16.26 3.54 32.10
C ASP A 238 -15.59 3.86 33.45
N ALA A 239 -15.48 2.87 34.33
CA ALA A 239 -14.87 3.04 35.65
C ALA A 239 -13.39 3.50 35.55
N ALA A 240 -12.70 3.20 34.45
CA ALA A 240 -11.33 3.66 34.18
C ALA A 240 -11.25 5.06 33.53
N ARG A 241 -12.39 5.74 33.33
CA ARG A 241 -12.44 7.05 32.68
C ARG A 241 -11.64 8.10 33.46
N VAL A 242 -11.00 9.00 32.71
CA VAL A 242 -10.28 10.15 33.24
C VAL A 242 -10.99 11.45 32.84
N MET A 243 -11.07 12.42 33.74
CA MET A 243 -11.73 13.71 33.54
C MET A 243 -10.73 14.86 33.68
N ARG A 244 -11.00 16.00 33.02
CA ARG A 244 -10.12 17.19 33.11
C ARG A 244 -10.07 17.72 34.53
N ILE A 245 -8.88 18.14 34.96
CA ILE A 245 -8.60 18.63 36.32
C ILE A 245 -8.85 20.15 36.39
N PRO A 246 -9.69 20.67 37.30
CA PRO A 246 -9.80 22.11 37.57
C PRO A 246 -8.46 22.72 38.00
N GLY A 247 -8.18 23.95 37.58
CA GLY A 247 -6.86 24.58 37.75
C GLY A 247 -5.89 24.28 36.60
N SER A 248 -6.13 23.25 35.79
CA SER A 248 -5.28 22.94 34.63
C SER A 248 -5.62 23.76 33.37
N MET A 249 -4.75 23.70 32.36
CA MET A 249 -4.96 24.36 31.06
C MET A 249 -5.33 23.34 29.97
N HIS A 250 -6.21 23.73 29.05
CA HIS A 250 -6.68 22.94 27.93
C HIS A 250 -6.49 23.70 26.62
N THR A 251 -5.94 23.04 25.58
CA THR A 251 -5.61 23.71 24.30
C THR A 251 -6.12 23.00 23.03
N LYS A 252 -7.05 22.03 23.16
CA LYS A 252 -7.56 21.18 22.06
C LYS A 252 -8.24 21.95 20.92
N SER A 253 -8.77 23.15 21.18
CA SER A 253 -9.43 24.00 20.17
C SER A 253 -8.50 25.09 19.60
N GLY A 254 -7.18 24.93 19.75
CA GLY A 254 -6.19 25.92 19.30
C GLY A 254 -6.11 27.18 20.17
N ARG A 255 -6.93 27.28 21.23
CA ARG A 255 -6.95 28.35 22.22
C ARG A 255 -6.57 27.83 23.59
N ILE A 256 -5.83 28.62 24.36
CA ILE A 256 -5.48 28.30 25.73
C ILE A 256 -6.65 28.65 26.66
N VAL A 257 -7.28 27.64 27.27
CA VAL A 257 -8.42 27.80 28.16
C VAL A 257 -8.11 27.19 29.52
N LYS A 258 -8.37 27.93 30.60
CA LYS A 258 -8.26 27.39 31.97
C LYS A 258 -9.50 26.55 32.29
N VAL A 259 -9.29 25.34 32.77
CA VAL A 259 -10.35 24.50 33.34
C VAL A 259 -10.65 25.04 34.74
N SER A 260 -11.86 25.54 34.98
CA SER A 260 -12.20 26.25 36.21
C SER A 260 -13.49 25.71 36.84
N ILE A 261 -13.58 25.77 38.17
CA ILE A 261 -14.79 25.41 38.90
C ILE A 261 -15.82 26.54 38.74
N GLU A 262 -17.00 26.27 38.18
CA GLU A 262 -18.09 27.25 38.05
C GLU A 262 -18.93 27.32 39.34
N SER A 263 -19.24 26.16 39.92
CA SER A 263 -19.96 26.06 41.19
C SER A 263 -19.44 24.89 42.02
N TRP A 264 -19.39 25.05 43.34
CA TRP A 264 -18.86 24.05 44.26
C TRP A 264 -19.67 23.98 45.55
N HIS A 265 -20.62 23.05 45.59
CA HIS A 265 -21.45 22.78 46.75
C HIS A 265 -20.83 21.65 47.58
N LYS A 266 -19.78 21.99 48.35
CA LYS A 266 -18.94 21.01 49.07
C LYS A 266 -19.70 20.08 50.02
N GLU A 267 -20.82 20.55 50.57
CA GLU A 267 -21.66 19.81 51.52
C GLU A 267 -22.74 18.95 50.84
N ALA A 268 -22.92 19.05 49.52
CA ALA A 268 -23.94 18.31 48.79
C ALA A 268 -23.46 16.86 48.55
N HIS A 269 -23.82 15.96 49.45
CA HIS A 269 -23.52 14.53 49.38
C HIS A 269 -24.80 13.70 49.30
N TYR A 270 -24.79 12.64 48.50
CA TYR A 270 -25.98 11.83 48.23
C TYR A 270 -25.80 10.38 48.64
N ASN A 271 -26.86 9.77 49.18
CA ASN A 271 -26.90 8.32 49.32
C ASN A 271 -27.00 7.70 47.91
N PRO A 272 -26.14 6.72 47.55
CA PRO A 272 -26.07 6.19 46.19
C PRO A 272 -27.38 5.57 45.68
N GLU A 273 -28.10 4.82 46.53
CA GLU A 273 -29.35 4.17 46.16
C GLU A 273 -30.47 5.19 45.96
N ALA A 274 -30.57 6.16 46.88
CA ALA A 274 -31.54 7.25 46.78
C ALA A 274 -31.27 8.14 45.55
N PHE A 275 -29.99 8.37 45.23
CA PHE A 275 -29.58 9.11 44.03
C PHE A 275 -29.93 8.37 42.75
N GLU A 276 -29.68 7.05 42.70
CA GLU A 276 -30.06 6.21 41.56
C GLU A 276 -31.59 6.20 41.36
N ALA A 277 -32.36 6.06 42.44
CA ALA A 277 -33.83 6.13 42.38
C ALA A 277 -34.31 7.50 41.87
N ALA A 278 -33.69 8.60 42.31
CA ALA A 278 -34.01 9.94 41.82
C ALA A 278 -33.74 10.08 40.32
N ILE A 279 -32.66 9.49 39.80
CA ILE A 279 -32.38 9.44 38.35
C ILE A 279 -33.49 8.68 37.62
N ASP A 280 -33.87 7.49 38.10
CA ASP A 280 -34.89 6.65 37.46
C ASP A 280 -36.26 7.36 37.41
N GLU A 281 -36.65 8.03 38.50
CA GLU A 281 -37.90 8.81 38.57
C GLU A 281 -37.91 10.00 37.60
N ILE A 282 -36.81 10.76 37.54
CA ILE A 282 -36.71 11.93 36.65
C ILE A 282 -36.64 11.48 35.20
N ALA A 283 -35.91 10.40 34.90
CA ALA A 283 -35.86 9.81 33.57
C ALA A 283 -37.26 9.39 33.11
N HIS A 284 -38.04 8.74 33.98
CA HIS A 284 -39.44 8.42 33.69
C HIS A 284 -40.30 9.67 33.46
N ALA A 285 -40.14 10.72 34.27
CA ALA A 285 -40.87 11.98 34.12
C ALA A 285 -40.54 12.71 32.79
N LEU A 286 -39.31 12.56 32.29
CA LEU A 286 -38.84 13.14 31.02
C LEU A 286 -39.04 12.21 29.82
N GLY A 287 -39.58 11.00 30.01
CA GLY A 287 -39.76 10.01 28.95
C GLY A 287 -38.46 9.39 28.42
N ILE A 288 -37.39 9.39 29.23
CA ILE A 288 -36.07 8.88 28.88
C ILE A 288 -35.92 7.43 29.40
N ASP A 289 -35.68 6.48 28.49
CA ASP A 289 -35.46 5.08 28.87
C ASP A 289 -34.02 4.83 29.37
N VAL A 290 -33.87 4.79 30.70
CA VAL A 290 -32.63 4.44 31.39
C VAL A 290 -32.53 2.95 31.74
N SER A 291 -33.55 2.14 31.46
CA SER A 291 -33.61 0.71 31.85
C SER A 291 -32.72 -0.20 31.01
N ARG A 292 -32.45 0.17 29.74
CA ARG A 292 -31.56 -0.56 28.84
C ARG A 292 -30.10 -0.12 29.00
N THR A 293 -29.39 -0.55 30.03
CA THR A 293 -27.91 -0.40 30.07
C THR A 293 -27.24 -1.47 29.20
N GLU A 294 -27.35 -1.36 27.88
CA GLU A 294 -26.49 -2.14 26.98
C GLU A 294 -25.09 -1.51 26.92
N PRO A 295 -24.01 -2.30 26.99
CA PRO A 295 -22.67 -1.79 26.74
C PRO A 295 -22.56 -1.41 25.26
N PHE A 296 -22.38 -0.11 24.97
CA PHE A 296 -22.11 0.40 23.64
C PHE A 296 -20.85 -0.27 23.07
N LEU A 297 -21.05 -1.24 22.19
CA LEU A 297 -20.04 -1.73 21.26
C LEU A 297 -20.17 -0.89 19.98
N THR A 298 -19.05 -0.30 19.54
CA THR A 298 -18.98 0.29 18.20
C THR A 298 -19.15 -0.81 17.14
N PRO A 299 -19.68 -0.49 15.94
CA PRO A 299 -20.18 -1.50 15.01
C PRO A 299 -19.03 -2.26 14.34
N ARG A 300 -18.80 -3.51 14.77
CA ARG A 300 -18.24 -4.57 13.92
C ARG A 300 -18.95 -5.89 14.19
N GLU A 301 -19.71 -6.28 13.18
CA GLU A 301 -20.17 -7.63 12.84
C GLU A 301 -21.13 -8.32 13.82
N ASN A 302 -22.36 -8.52 13.32
CA ASN A 302 -23.38 -9.40 13.88
C ASN A 302 -22.79 -10.80 14.18
N VAL A 303 -22.71 -11.18 15.44
CA VAL A 303 -22.51 -12.58 15.85
C VAL A 303 -23.48 -12.88 16.99
N GLU A 304 -24.51 -13.65 16.67
CA GLU A 304 -25.54 -14.12 17.61
C GLU A 304 -24.92 -15.04 18.68
N CYS A 305 -25.31 -14.83 19.94
CA CYS A 305 -24.82 -15.58 21.09
C CYS A 305 -25.61 -16.90 21.22
N MET A 306 -24.92 -18.04 21.20
CA MET A 306 -25.52 -19.38 21.19
C MET A 306 -25.91 -19.83 22.61
N GLY A 307 -27.11 -19.47 23.06
CA GLY A 307 -27.61 -19.76 24.42
C GLY A 307 -28.26 -21.14 24.63
N ASP A 308 -28.75 -21.80 23.57
CA ASP A 308 -29.70 -22.91 23.70
C ASP A 308 -29.17 -24.30 23.27
N TRP A 309 -27.86 -24.48 23.14
CA TRP A 309 -27.30 -25.74 22.65
C TRP A 309 -27.05 -26.77 23.75
N LYS A 310 -27.49 -28.03 23.56
CA LYS A 310 -27.20 -29.10 24.54
C LYS A 310 -25.69 -29.36 24.63
N PRO A 311 -25.13 -29.54 25.84
CA PRO A 311 -23.69 -29.75 26.02
C PRO A 311 -23.26 -31.14 25.56
N VAL A 312 -22.09 -31.23 24.90
CA VAL A 312 -21.42 -32.49 24.57
C VAL A 312 -20.64 -32.96 25.81
N PRO A 313 -20.68 -34.24 26.21
CA PRO A 313 -19.91 -34.73 27.36
C PRO A 313 -18.43 -34.39 27.26
N ALA A 314 -17.84 -33.88 28.35
CA ALA A 314 -16.45 -33.41 28.37
C ALA A 314 -15.45 -34.52 28.01
N GLU A 315 -15.71 -35.76 28.44
CA GLU A 315 -14.90 -36.95 28.10
C GLU A 315 -14.88 -37.21 26.59
N PHE A 316 -16.01 -37.04 25.91
CA PHE A 316 -16.09 -37.20 24.46
C PHE A 316 -15.34 -36.06 23.73
N VAL A 317 -15.45 -34.83 24.22
CA VAL A 317 -14.69 -33.70 23.67
C VAL A 317 -13.19 -33.92 23.86
N GLU A 318 -12.78 -34.40 25.03
CA GLU A 318 -11.39 -34.70 25.36
C GLU A 318 -10.79 -35.75 24.41
N GLU A 319 -11.51 -36.84 24.16
CA GLU A 319 -11.05 -37.93 23.30
C GLU A 319 -11.09 -37.56 21.80
N GLN A 320 -12.16 -36.90 21.35
CA GLN A 320 -12.45 -36.75 19.92
C GLN A 320 -11.90 -35.45 19.31
N LEU A 321 -11.77 -34.36 20.08
CA LEU A 321 -11.27 -33.11 19.52
C LEU A 321 -9.80 -33.19 19.06
N PRO A 322 -8.86 -33.78 19.82
CA PRO A 322 -7.47 -33.98 19.39
C PRO A 322 -7.31 -35.01 18.26
N THR A 323 -8.23 -35.96 18.10
CA THR A 323 -8.17 -36.97 17.02
C THR A 323 -8.69 -36.41 15.71
N ILE A 324 -9.68 -35.51 15.75
CA ILE A 324 -10.29 -34.89 14.57
C ILE A 324 -9.53 -33.61 14.14
N CYS A 325 -8.84 -32.94 15.06
CA CYS A 325 -8.17 -31.66 14.81
C CYS A 325 -6.69 -31.67 15.22
N ALA A 326 -5.79 -31.68 14.22
CA ALA A 326 -4.34 -31.69 14.44
C ALA A 326 -3.81 -30.47 15.23
N ARG A 327 -4.46 -29.30 15.11
CA ARG A 327 -4.14 -28.10 15.89
C ARG A 327 -4.41 -28.31 17.39
N PHE A 328 -5.60 -28.83 17.72
CA PHE A 328 -5.95 -29.10 19.11
C PHE A 328 -5.17 -30.29 19.67
N LYS A 329 -4.77 -31.26 18.83
CA LYS A 329 -3.79 -32.28 19.20
C LYS A 329 -2.48 -31.66 19.70
N ALA A 330 -1.96 -30.66 18.98
CA ALA A 330 -0.74 -29.96 19.38
C ALA A 330 -0.95 -29.16 20.69
N TYR A 331 -2.06 -28.42 20.83
CA TYR A 331 -2.37 -27.63 22.03
C TYR A 331 -2.50 -28.49 23.29
N VAL A 332 -3.05 -29.71 23.16
CA VAL A 332 -3.17 -30.66 24.27
C VAL A 332 -1.82 -31.29 24.62
N GLN A 333 -0.95 -31.51 23.64
CA GLN A 333 0.38 -32.11 23.85
C GLN A 333 1.38 -31.14 24.49
N ASP A 334 1.30 -29.85 24.16
CA ASP A 334 2.07 -28.80 24.82
C ASP A 334 1.19 -27.55 25.03
N PRO A 335 0.78 -27.25 26.27
CA PRO A 335 0.00 -26.04 26.54
C PRO A 335 0.74 -24.75 26.17
N ASN A 336 2.08 -24.74 26.19
CA ASN A 336 2.91 -23.53 26.08
C ASN A 336 3.06 -22.99 24.66
N ILE A 337 2.70 -23.78 23.64
CA ILE A 337 2.67 -23.28 22.26
C ILE A 337 1.47 -22.36 22.02
N VAL A 338 0.48 -22.34 22.92
CA VAL A 338 -0.75 -21.56 22.77
C VAL A 338 -0.51 -20.11 23.20
N SER A 339 -0.54 -19.13 22.29
CA SER A 339 -0.45 -17.72 22.71
C SER A 339 -1.68 -17.28 23.53
N GLU A 340 -1.55 -16.28 24.41
CA GLU A 340 -2.66 -15.83 25.27
C GLU A 340 -3.96 -15.50 24.46
N PRO A 341 -3.91 -14.83 23.29
CA PRO A 341 -5.09 -14.65 22.43
C PRO A 341 -5.74 -15.96 21.97
N VAL A 342 -4.93 -16.96 21.61
CA VAL A 342 -5.41 -18.29 21.20
C VAL A 342 -5.98 -19.04 22.40
N TRP A 343 -5.36 -18.91 23.56
CA TRP A 343 -5.79 -19.50 24.81
C TRP A 343 -7.18 -19.00 25.21
N HIS A 344 -7.47 -17.71 25.00
CA HIS A 344 -8.82 -17.15 25.18
C HIS A 344 -9.84 -17.67 24.14
N LYS A 345 -9.42 -17.90 22.90
CA LYS A 345 -10.29 -18.53 21.88
C LYS A 345 -10.53 -20.00 22.16
N MET A 346 -9.54 -20.71 22.71
CA MET A 346 -9.67 -22.08 23.19
C MET A 346 -10.69 -22.17 24.34
N ALA A 347 -10.62 -21.24 25.31
CA ALA A 347 -11.63 -21.11 26.37
C ALA A 347 -13.05 -20.91 25.80
N SER A 348 -13.19 -20.00 24.84
CA SER A 348 -14.46 -19.68 24.19
C SER A 348 -15.04 -20.87 23.41
N LEU A 349 -14.18 -21.61 22.70
CA LEU A 349 -14.56 -22.80 21.92
C LEU A 349 -14.96 -23.97 22.81
N LEU A 350 -14.18 -24.29 23.84
CA LEU A 350 -14.48 -25.38 24.77
C LEU A 350 -15.79 -25.11 25.51
N LYS A 351 -15.99 -23.87 25.99
CA LYS A 351 -17.23 -23.42 26.63
C LYS A 351 -18.45 -23.53 25.71
N ALA A 352 -18.28 -23.41 24.40
CA ALA A 352 -19.35 -23.59 23.41
C ALA A 352 -19.76 -25.06 23.20
N MET A 353 -18.88 -26.01 23.51
CA MET A 353 -19.19 -27.45 23.44
C MET A 353 -19.68 -27.99 24.77
N ASN A 354 -19.04 -27.59 25.86
CA ASN A 354 -19.41 -27.94 27.22
C ASN A 354 -19.09 -26.76 28.16
N PRO A 355 -20.07 -26.26 28.95
CA PRO A 355 -19.84 -25.15 29.88
C PRO A 355 -18.98 -25.52 31.10
N ASP A 356 -18.67 -26.79 31.32
CA ASP A 356 -17.76 -27.25 32.36
C ASP A 356 -16.30 -26.84 32.04
N SER A 357 -15.63 -26.19 33.01
CA SER A 357 -14.26 -25.72 32.88
C SER A 357 -13.21 -26.81 33.13
N SER A 358 -13.62 -28.00 33.59
CA SER A 358 -12.72 -29.12 33.91
C SER A 358 -11.72 -29.44 32.80
N LEU A 359 -12.19 -29.54 31.55
CA LEU A 359 -11.35 -29.83 30.38
C LEU A 359 -10.40 -28.68 30.05
N PHE A 360 -10.85 -27.44 30.18
CA PHE A 360 -10.04 -26.26 29.95
C PHE A 360 -8.89 -26.14 30.97
N HIS A 361 -9.18 -26.44 32.24
CA HIS A 361 -8.19 -26.49 33.31
C HIS A 361 -7.16 -27.60 33.07
N LYS A 362 -7.62 -28.79 32.70
CA LYS A 362 -6.76 -29.94 32.38
C LYS A 362 -5.79 -29.62 31.23
N TRP A 363 -6.27 -28.96 30.18
CA TRP A 363 -5.43 -28.56 29.05
C TRP A 363 -4.59 -27.31 29.30
N SER A 364 -4.85 -26.58 30.39
CA SER A 364 -4.10 -25.38 30.78
C SER A 364 -3.09 -25.63 31.89
N GLU A 365 -3.08 -26.80 32.53
CA GLU A 365 -2.31 -27.12 33.74
C GLU A 365 -0.79 -26.89 33.57
N GLY A 366 -0.26 -27.04 32.35
CA GLY A 366 1.14 -26.81 32.00
C GLY A 366 1.45 -25.45 31.35
N TYR A 367 0.50 -24.52 31.29
CA TYR A 367 0.65 -23.24 30.58
C TYR A 367 1.53 -22.23 31.34
N ASP A 368 2.59 -21.74 30.72
CA ASP A 368 3.64 -20.86 31.25
C ASP A 368 4.00 -19.83 30.16
N ALA A 369 3.43 -18.63 30.26
CA ALA A 369 3.66 -17.54 29.32
C ALA A 369 4.94 -16.73 29.66
N GLY A 370 5.83 -17.26 30.49
CA GLY A 370 7.09 -16.66 30.90
C GLY A 370 7.18 -16.33 32.40
N PRO A 371 8.29 -15.70 32.85
CA PRO A 371 8.58 -15.48 34.27
C PRO A 371 7.42 -14.77 35.00
N GLY A 372 6.81 -15.44 35.98
CA GLY A 372 5.70 -14.91 36.79
C GLY A 372 4.30 -15.11 36.20
N LYS A 373 4.16 -15.74 35.03
CA LYS A 373 2.88 -16.01 34.34
C LYS A 373 2.65 -17.51 34.13
N ARG A 374 2.83 -18.27 35.21
CA ARG A 374 2.49 -19.68 35.25
C ARG A 374 0.99 -19.86 35.42
N TYR A 375 0.49 -20.98 34.94
CA TYR A 375 -0.89 -21.41 35.12
C TYR A 375 -1.29 -21.26 36.59
N ASN A 376 -2.34 -20.46 36.79
CA ASN A 376 -2.99 -20.25 38.06
C ASN A 376 -4.45 -20.63 37.90
N TRP A 377 -4.87 -21.65 38.64
CA TRP A 377 -6.24 -22.18 38.55
C TRP A 377 -7.29 -21.09 38.73
N GLY A 378 -7.13 -20.18 39.70
CA GLY A 378 -8.09 -19.12 39.99
C GLY A 378 -8.13 -18.01 38.93
N GLU A 379 -7.01 -17.73 38.27
CA GLU A 379 -6.99 -16.81 37.12
C GLU A 379 -7.59 -17.45 35.88
N ALA A 380 -7.26 -18.71 35.63
CA ALA A 380 -7.77 -19.46 34.49
C ALA A 380 -9.29 -19.64 34.55
N GLU A 381 -9.81 -19.96 35.74
CA GLU A 381 -11.26 -20.11 35.99
C GLU A 381 -11.97 -18.76 35.80
N ARG A 382 -11.37 -17.65 36.26
CA ARG A 382 -11.92 -16.31 36.05
C ARG A 382 -12.00 -15.96 34.56
N LYS A 383 -10.94 -16.26 33.79
CA LYS A 383 -10.88 -16.02 32.34
C LYS A 383 -11.83 -16.94 31.56
N PHE A 384 -12.01 -18.19 31.99
CA PHE A 384 -12.99 -19.10 31.37
C PHE A 384 -14.43 -18.65 31.64
N ARG A 385 -14.74 -18.23 32.88
CA ARG A 385 -16.04 -17.68 33.24
C ARG A 385 -16.37 -16.41 32.48
N SER A 386 -15.41 -15.52 32.26
CA SER A 386 -15.60 -14.28 31.50
C SER A 386 -15.62 -14.47 29.97
N SER A 387 -15.13 -15.59 29.46
CA SER A 387 -15.15 -15.92 28.02
C SER A 387 -16.58 -16.18 27.53
N ARG A 388 -16.90 -15.74 26.30
CA ARG A 388 -18.20 -16.01 25.65
C ARG A 388 -18.19 -17.41 25.00
N PRO A 389 -19.26 -18.21 25.10
CA PRO A 389 -19.35 -19.49 24.40
C PRO A 389 -19.53 -19.23 22.89
N LEU A 390 -18.45 -19.39 22.12
CA LEU A 390 -18.44 -19.11 20.68
C LEU A 390 -17.86 -20.28 19.90
N ALA A 391 -18.50 -20.63 18.79
CA ALA A 391 -17.96 -21.55 17.79
C ALA A 391 -16.84 -20.84 17.00
N VAL A 392 -15.62 -20.84 17.55
CA VAL A 392 -14.49 -20.14 16.93
C VAL A 392 -14.11 -20.84 15.62
N ARG A 393 -14.21 -20.14 14.49
CA ARG A 393 -13.87 -20.67 13.16
C ARG A 393 -12.40 -21.04 13.06
N CYS A 394 -12.10 -22.05 12.23
CA CYS A 394 -10.72 -22.45 11.95
C CYS A 394 -9.89 -21.31 11.33
N SER A 395 -10.50 -20.38 10.56
CA SER A 395 -9.83 -19.19 10.04
C SER A 395 -9.38 -18.22 11.13
N THR A 396 -10.20 -18.00 12.17
CA THR A 396 -9.84 -17.17 13.32
C THR A 396 -8.66 -17.75 14.10
N PHE A 397 -8.60 -19.08 14.26
CA PHE A 397 -7.41 -19.73 14.83
C PHE A 397 -6.18 -19.58 13.92
N GLN A 398 -6.35 -19.67 12.59
CA GLN A 398 -5.24 -19.48 11.64
C GLN A 398 -4.71 -18.05 11.60
N GLU A 399 -5.58 -17.04 11.75
CA GLU A 399 -5.18 -15.62 11.81
C GLU A 399 -4.41 -15.29 13.09
N LEU A 400 -4.86 -15.83 14.22
CA LEU A 400 -4.22 -15.59 15.53
C LEU A 400 -2.96 -16.44 15.74
N ASP A 401 -2.91 -17.61 15.13
CA ASP A 401 -1.84 -18.59 15.28
C ASP A 401 -1.71 -19.45 14.02
N PRO A 402 -0.98 -18.97 13.00
CA PRO A 402 -0.85 -19.69 11.73
C PRO A 402 -0.16 -21.05 11.92
N MET A 403 -0.83 -22.14 11.56
CA MET A 403 -0.22 -23.47 11.52
C MET A 403 -0.29 -24.05 10.10
N SER A 404 0.83 -24.54 9.57
CA SER A 404 0.92 -25.14 8.24
C SER A 404 -0.02 -26.35 8.06
N VAL A 405 -0.18 -27.16 9.11
CA VAL A 405 -1.07 -28.33 9.13
C VAL A 405 -2.55 -28.00 8.90
N CYS A 406 -2.98 -26.75 9.14
CA CYS A 406 -4.36 -26.33 8.90
C CYS A 406 -4.66 -26.14 7.41
N ALA A 407 -3.67 -25.79 6.58
CA ALA A 407 -3.88 -25.54 5.15
C ALA A 407 -4.33 -26.79 4.36
N ALA A 408 -3.86 -27.97 4.78
CA ALA A 408 -4.26 -29.27 4.22
C ALA A 408 -5.55 -29.86 4.84
N CYS A 409 -6.12 -29.20 5.86
CA CYS A 409 -7.28 -29.72 6.57
C CYS A 409 -8.58 -29.48 5.77
N ARG A 410 -9.26 -30.56 5.37
CA ARG A 410 -10.55 -30.54 4.63
C ARG A 410 -11.65 -29.69 5.30
N HIS A 411 -11.52 -29.50 6.61
CA HIS A 411 -12.45 -28.78 7.45
C HIS A 411 -12.16 -27.29 7.52
N PHE A 412 -10.87 -26.91 7.51
CA PHE A 412 -10.42 -25.53 7.40
C PHE A 412 -10.85 -24.92 6.04
N GLN A 413 -10.71 -25.67 4.95
CA GLN A 413 -11.11 -25.24 3.61
C GLN A 413 -12.61 -24.95 3.45
N ARG A 414 -13.45 -25.46 4.36
CA ARG A 414 -14.92 -25.25 4.34
C ARG A 414 -15.39 -24.10 5.23
N GLY A 415 -14.47 -23.35 5.85
CA GLY A 415 -14.81 -22.19 6.69
C GLY A 415 -15.55 -22.53 8.00
N SER A 416 -15.40 -23.75 8.50
CA SER A 416 -16.11 -24.29 9.67
C SER A 416 -15.33 -24.08 10.98
N SER A 417 -15.93 -24.39 12.13
CA SER A 417 -15.28 -24.44 13.45
C SER A 417 -14.94 -25.87 13.90
N PRO A 418 -13.93 -26.08 14.78
CA PRO A 418 -13.65 -27.38 15.37
C PRO A 418 -14.83 -27.95 16.19
N ALA A 419 -15.63 -27.09 16.82
CA ALA A 419 -16.80 -27.48 17.62
C ALA A 419 -17.90 -28.16 16.77
N THR A 420 -18.08 -27.70 15.53
CA THR A 420 -19.02 -28.30 14.57
C THR A 420 -18.70 -29.77 14.30
N PHE A 421 -17.42 -30.17 14.24
CA PHE A 421 -17.05 -31.58 13.97
C PHE A 421 -17.28 -32.49 15.15
N VAL A 422 -16.93 -32.03 16.35
CA VAL A 422 -17.15 -32.80 17.59
C VAL A 422 -18.65 -33.05 17.78
N ARG A 423 -19.51 -32.05 17.51
CA ARG A 423 -20.96 -32.21 17.59
C ARG A 423 -21.55 -33.15 16.54
N ARG A 424 -20.98 -33.20 15.32
CA ARG A 424 -21.36 -34.20 14.30
C ARG A 424 -20.94 -35.61 14.69
N ALA A 425 -19.72 -35.76 15.19
CA ALA A 425 -19.21 -37.05 15.64
C ALA A 425 -20.06 -37.62 16.79
N TYR A 426 -20.45 -36.75 17.73
CA TYR A 426 -21.31 -37.16 18.86
C TYR A 426 -22.73 -37.49 18.42
N ALA A 427 -23.33 -36.71 17.50
CA ALA A 427 -24.64 -37.04 16.92
C ALA A 427 -24.63 -38.41 16.21
N ALA A 428 -23.58 -38.66 15.42
CA ALA A 428 -23.41 -39.93 14.71
C ALA A 428 -23.26 -41.13 15.66
N GLN A 429 -22.53 -40.98 16.77
CA GLN A 429 -22.41 -42.03 17.80
C GLN A 429 -23.77 -42.38 18.44
N LEU A 430 -24.66 -41.39 18.55
CA LEU A 430 -26.01 -41.56 19.10
C LEU A 430 -27.05 -41.96 18.03
N GLY A 431 -26.66 -42.12 16.76
CA GLY A 431 -27.57 -42.39 15.66
C GLY A 431 -28.52 -41.23 15.32
N LEU A 432 -28.17 -40.00 15.69
CA LEU A 432 -28.97 -38.80 15.46
C LEU A 432 -28.55 -38.07 14.17
N PRO A 433 -29.49 -37.57 13.34
CA PRO A 433 -29.16 -36.75 12.18
C PRO A 433 -28.72 -35.33 12.60
N GLY A 434 -27.78 -34.73 11.85
CA GLY A 434 -27.42 -33.32 12.01
C GLY A 434 -26.34 -33.03 13.06
N LEU A 435 -26.45 -31.88 13.74
CA LEU A 435 -25.52 -31.44 14.80
C LEU A 435 -26.13 -31.72 16.17
N TYR A 436 -25.38 -32.42 17.03
CA TYR A 436 -25.87 -32.71 18.38
C TYR A 436 -26.10 -31.43 19.17
N GLY A 437 -27.29 -31.35 19.77
CA GLY A 437 -27.67 -30.28 20.69
C GLY A 437 -28.13 -28.99 20.03
N ALA A 438 -28.38 -28.96 18.72
CA ALA A 438 -29.09 -27.85 18.09
C ALA A 438 -30.52 -27.69 18.68
N PRO A 439 -31.04 -26.46 18.86
CA PRO A 439 -32.38 -26.24 19.39
C PRO A 439 -33.47 -26.60 18.38
N ASP A 440 -34.63 -27.05 18.87
CA ASP A 440 -35.80 -27.46 18.08
C ASP A 440 -36.51 -26.23 17.48
N GLN A 441 -35.99 -25.66 16.39
CA GLN A 441 -36.68 -24.65 15.59
C GLN A 441 -36.63 -25.00 14.09
N PRO A 442 -37.68 -24.69 13.31
CA PRO A 442 -37.78 -25.05 11.88
C PRO A 442 -36.67 -24.45 11.01
N GLU A 443 -36.01 -23.39 11.49
CA GLU A 443 -34.80 -22.78 10.93
C GLU A 443 -33.70 -22.64 12.00
N GLY A 444 -33.32 -23.76 12.64
CA GLY A 444 -32.37 -23.74 13.76
C GLY A 444 -31.08 -22.92 13.50
N PRO A 445 -30.50 -22.30 14.55
CA PRO A 445 -29.32 -21.44 14.45
C PRO A 445 -28.14 -22.20 13.82
N LYS A 446 -27.50 -21.58 12.83
CA LYS A 446 -26.36 -22.18 12.10
C LYS A 446 -25.07 -21.91 12.86
N MET A 447 -24.42 -22.96 13.35
CA MET A 447 -23.19 -22.84 14.15
C MET A 447 -22.06 -22.04 13.45
N ASP A 448 -21.98 -22.07 12.11
CA ASP A 448 -20.94 -21.39 11.33
C ASP A 448 -21.44 -20.71 10.02
N GLY A 449 -22.76 -20.55 9.81
CA GLY A 449 -23.33 -19.96 8.58
C GLY A 449 -23.48 -20.91 7.38
N LEU A 450 -23.24 -22.21 7.54
CA LEU A 450 -23.56 -23.26 6.55
C LEU A 450 -24.98 -23.79 6.77
N PRO A 451 -25.77 -24.11 5.72
CA PRO A 451 -27.14 -24.58 5.89
C PRO A 451 -27.20 -25.95 6.60
N THR A 452 -28.00 -26.03 7.66
CA THR A 452 -28.57 -27.27 8.19
C THR A 452 -29.76 -27.64 7.31
N GLN A 453 -29.53 -28.41 6.25
CA GLN A 453 -30.64 -28.94 5.46
C GLN A 453 -31.47 -29.90 6.31
N THR A 454 -32.78 -29.69 6.34
CA THR A 454 -33.76 -30.62 6.91
C THR A 454 -33.78 -31.91 6.09
N THR A 455 -34.10 -33.00 6.78
CA THR A 455 -33.99 -34.39 6.30
C THR A 455 -34.95 -34.78 5.17
N GLU A 456 -35.85 -33.92 4.71
CA GLU A 456 -36.81 -34.25 3.63
C GLU A 456 -36.42 -33.71 2.24
N GLU A 457 -35.66 -32.62 2.11
CA GLU A 457 -35.24 -32.08 0.79
C GLU A 457 -33.92 -32.69 0.29
N ALA A 458 -33.07 -33.18 1.20
CA ALA A 458 -31.88 -33.94 0.84
C ALA A 458 -32.19 -35.31 0.21
N LEU A 459 -33.45 -35.77 0.29
CA LEU A 459 -33.94 -36.98 -0.37
C LEU A 459 -34.46 -36.75 -1.80
N TYR A 460 -34.67 -35.50 -2.24
CA TYR A 460 -35.17 -35.19 -3.58
C TYR A 460 -34.20 -34.40 -4.48
N ALA A 461 -33.02 -34.01 -3.97
CA ALA A 461 -32.03 -33.26 -4.75
C ALA A 461 -31.12 -34.12 -5.66
N ASN A 462 -31.26 -35.46 -5.65
CA ASN A 462 -30.48 -36.39 -6.46
C ASN A 462 -31.38 -37.35 -7.24
N GLU A 463 -32.14 -36.84 -8.21
CA GLU A 463 -32.60 -37.67 -9.32
C GLU A 463 -31.72 -37.44 -10.56
N GLY A 464 -31.00 -38.50 -10.92
CA GLY A 464 -30.27 -38.66 -12.18
C GLY A 464 -28.77 -38.36 -12.04
N THR A 465 -27.82 -39.29 -12.15
CA THR A 465 -27.85 -40.66 -12.68
C THR A 465 -26.63 -41.41 -12.11
N ARG A 466 -26.84 -42.69 -11.79
CA ARG A 466 -25.82 -43.68 -11.41
C ARG A 466 -24.75 -43.85 -12.49
N ILE A 467 -23.49 -44.12 -12.11
CA ILE A 467 -22.82 -45.39 -12.46
C ILE A 467 -22.02 -45.86 -11.23
N ALA A 468 -22.26 -47.11 -10.85
CA ALA A 468 -21.56 -47.87 -9.83
C ALA A 468 -20.52 -48.79 -10.49
N ALA A 469 -19.44 -49.13 -9.78
CA ALA A 469 -18.84 -50.47 -9.76
C ALA A 469 -17.67 -50.54 -8.76
N GLY A 470 -17.69 -51.53 -7.87
CA GLY A 470 -16.46 -52.12 -7.30
C GLY A 470 -16.06 -51.67 -5.90
N ALA A 471 -16.88 -51.98 -4.90
CA ALA A 471 -16.34 -52.30 -3.58
C ALA A 471 -16.09 -53.81 -3.56
N GLU A 472 -14.83 -54.22 -3.52
CA GLU A 472 -14.42 -55.52 -3.00
C GLU A 472 -13.51 -55.27 -1.78
N ASP A 473 -13.88 -55.98 -0.72
CA ASP A 473 -13.27 -56.19 0.59
C ASP A 473 -11.84 -55.68 0.82
N ILE A 474 -11.68 -54.82 1.84
CA ILE A 474 -10.41 -54.64 2.56
C ILE A 474 -10.65 -54.95 4.05
N ASP A 475 -9.88 -55.93 4.53
CA ASP A 475 -9.84 -56.52 5.86
C ASP A 475 -9.66 -55.47 6.98
N PRO A 476 -10.37 -55.58 8.14
CA PRO A 476 -10.18 -54.71 9.30
C PRO A 476 -8.78 -54.74 9.95
N ARG A 477 -7.81 -55.47 9.39
CA ARG A 477 -6.44 -55.60 9.91
C ARG A 477 -5.36 -54.85 9.13
N GLU A 478 -5.68 -54.13 8.07
CA GLU A 478 -4.72 -53.26 7.37
C GLU A 478 -5.01 -51.78 7.63
N VAL A 479 -4.76 -51.35 8.87
CA VAL A 479 -4.45 -49.95 9.14
C VAL A 479 -2.98 -49.77 8.83
N ILE A 480 -2.64 -49.16 7.69
CA ILE A 480 -1.36 -48.46 7.59
C ILE A 480 -1.44 -47.30 8.58
N VAL A 481 -0.86 -47.53 9.75
CA VAL A 481 -0.48 -46.46 10.66
C VAL A 481 0.59 -45.66 9.92
N ASN A 482 0.22 -44.53 9.36
CA ASN A 482 1.24 -43.53 9.05
C ASN A 482 1.78 -43.05 10.40
N GLU A 483 2.92 -43.62 10.80
CA GLU A 483 3.74 -43.01 11.83
C GLU A 483 4.05 -41.56 11.40
N PRO A 484 4.19 -40.63 12.37
CA PRO A 484 4.58 -39.27 12.06
C PRO A 484 5.88 -39.32 11.26
N ILE A 485 5.87 -38.70 10.07
CA ILE A 485 7.07 -38.47 9.28
C ILE A 485 8.06 -37.75 10.21
N ALA A 486 9.08 -38.47 10.63
CA ALA A 486 10.26 -37.89 11.23
C ALA A 486 10.90 -37.01 10.16
N TRP A 487 10.81 -35.70 10.33
CA TRP A 487 11.71 -34.78 9.63
C TRP A 487 13.08 -34.85 10.31
N THR A 488 13.76 -35.97 10.11
CA THR A 488 15.21 -36.03 10.20
C THR A 488 15.72 -36.07 8.78
N GLU A 489 15.78 -34.90 8.14
CA GLU A 489 16.93 -34.69 7.27
C GLU A 489 18.13 -34.56 8.19
N ASP A 490 18.87 -35.64 8.26
CA ASP A 490 20.15 -35.73 8.95
C ASP A 490 21.12 -34.79 8.22
N LEU A 491 21.12 -33.52 8.64
CA LEU A 491 22.09 -32.50 8.25
C LEU A 491 23.28 -32.50 9.23
N SER A 492 23.63 -33.66 9.80
CA SER A 492 24.96 -33.82 10.39
C SER A 492 25.96 -33.85 9.24
N ASP A 493 26.94 -32.94 9.29
CA ASP A 493 28.12 -32.84 8.41
C ASP A 493 28.02 -31.88 7.20
N ALA A 494 27.32 -30.75 7.34
CA ALA A 494 27.66 -29.59 6.53
C ALA A 494 28.95 -28.95 7.07
N LEU A 495 30.08 -29.25 6.42
CA LEU A 495 31.42 -28.69 6.64
C LEU A 495 31.37 -27.18 6.99
N GLU A 496 31.81 -26.85 8.20
CA GLU A 496 31.62 -25.57 8.89
C GLU A 496 32.39 -24.35 8.32
N GLU A 497 33.01 -24.41 7.13
CA GLU A 497 33.98 -23.35 6.71
C GLU A 497 33.87 -22.79 5.27
N GLN A 498 32.82 -23.11 4.48
CA GLN A 498 32.75 -22.64 3.07
C GLN A 498 31.43 -22.01 2.59
N ILE A 499 30.49 -21.67 3.48
CA ILE A 499 29.24 -21.00 3.07
C ILE A 499 29.43 -19.49 3.10
N ASP A 500 29.39 -18.86 1.93
CA ASP A 500 29.27 -17.40 1.81
C ASP A 500 27.82 -16.98 2.09
N TRP A 501 27.56 -16.54 3.32
CA TRP A 501 26.24 -16.08 3.78
C TRP A 501 25.80 -14.78 3.10
N SER A 502 26.74 -14.00 2.57
CA SER A 502 26.44 -12.68 2.00
C SER A 502 25.66 -12.76 0.68
N GLU A 503 25.67 -13.94 0.04
CA GLU A 503 24.97 -14.24 -1.20
C GLU A 503 23.73 -15.14 -1.01
N ARG A 504 23.45 -15.63 0.21
CA ARG A 504 22.34 -16.57 0.46
C ARG A 504 20.98 -15.86 0.56
N PRO A 505 19.87 -16.46 0.10
CA PRO A 505 18.55 -15.82 0.18
C PRO A 505 18.00 -15.78 1.62
N PHE A 506 17.13 -14.82 1.93
CA PHE A 506 16.47 -14.73 3.26
C PHE A 506 15.26 -15.68 3.33
N THR A 507 15.54 -16.97 3.45
CA THR A 507 14.52 -18.04 3.50
C THR A 507 14.53 -18.76 4.84
N ASN A 508 13.46 -19.50 5.14
CA ASN A 508 13.40 -20.33 6.34
C ASN A 508 14.52 -21.39 6.34
N GLU A 509 14.83 -21.98 5.19
CA GLU A 509 15.94 -22.93 5.07
C GLU A 509 17.29 -22.27 5.41
N THR A 510 17.57 -21.09 4.84
CA THR A 510 18.79 -20.35 5.14
C THR A 510 18.86 -19.95 6.61
N ALA A 511 17.74 -19.57 7.22
CA ALA A 511 17.66 -19.25 8.64
C ALA A 511 18.07 -20.45 9.50
N ARG A 512 17.59 -21.66 9.19
CA ARG A 512 17.98 -22.89 9.91
C ARG A 512 19.47 -23.17 9.79
N GLN A 513 19.99 -23.15 8.56
CA GLN A 513 21.39 -23.45 8.28
C GLN A 513 22.32 -22.44 8.95
N TRP A 514 22.02 -21.13 8.80
CA TRP A 514 22.77 -20.04 9.39
C TRP A 514 22.76 -20.10 10.92
N ALA A 515 21.58 -20.33 11.51
CA ALA A 515 21.44 -20.38 12.96
C ALA A 515 22.28 -21.51 13.59
N LYS A 516 22.27 -22.69 12.97
CA LYS A 516 23.13 -23.81 13.40
C LYS A 516 24.62 -23.47 13.25
N ALA A 517 25.03 -22.99 12.09
CA ALA A 517 26.43 -22.69 11.77
C ALA A 517 27.02 -21.55 12.62
N ARG A 518 26.20 -20.55 12.98
CA ARG A 518 26.63 -19.38 13.75
C ARG A 518 26.27 -19.44 15.23
N LYS A 519 25.71 -20.56 15.72
CA LYS A 519 25.26 -20.75 17.10
C LYS A 519 26.24 -20.19 18.13
N LYS A 520 27.53 -20.51 18.01
CA LYS A 520 28.60 -20.10 18.95
C LYS A 520 28.84 -18.58 19.01
N ARG A 521 28.39 -17.79 18.02
CA ARG A 521 28.58 -16.32 17.99
C ARG A 521 27.58 -15.58 18.89
N PHE A 522 26.43 -16.18 19.16
CA PHE A 522 25.34 -15.52 19.88
C PHE A 522 24.64 -16.43 20.90
N VAL A 523 25.08 -17.67 21.07
CA VAL A 523 24.68 -18.56 22.16
C VAL A 523 25.88 -18.83 23.04
N TYR A 524 25.74 -18.51 24.33
CA TYR A 524 26.71 -18.82 25.37
C TYR A 524 26.16 -19.95 26.25
N THR A 525 27.01 -20.91 26.61
CA THR A 525 26.66 -22.00 27.53
C THR A 525 27.31 -21.76 28.89
N ASP A 526 26.49 -21.67 29.93
CA ASP A 526 26.95 -21.63 31.32
C ASP A 526 27.45 -23.04 31.70
N GLU A 527 28.78 -23.21 31.78
CA GLU A 527 29.45 -24.49 32.04
C GLU A 527 29.12 -25.06 33.44
N GLU A 528 28.76 -24.21 34.41
CA GLU A 528 28.41 -24.66 35.77
C GLU A 528 26.95 -25.15 35.86
N LYS A 529 26.04 -24.58 35.06
CA LYS A 529 24.60 -24.87 35.13
C LYS A 529 24.06 -25.66 33.94
N GLY A 530 24.88 -25.90 32.92
CA GLY A 530 24.49 -26.57 31.67
C GLY A 530 23.39 -25.84 30.90
N LYS A 531 23.21 -24.52 31.13
CA LYS A 531 22.15 -23.72 30.52
C LYS A 531 22.69 -22.85 29.39
N GLU A 532 22.06 -22.97 28.22
CA GLU A 532 22.33 -22.09 27.08
C GLU A 532 21.56 -20.77 27.21
N HIS A 533 22.23 -19.67 26.87
CA HIS A 533 21.71 -18.30 26.88
C HIS A 533 21.89 -17.64 25.51
N LEU A 534 20.80 -17.09 24.98
CA LEU A 534 20.79 -16.32 23.73
C LEU A 534 21.20 -14.86 23.99
N LEU A 535 22.18 -14.38 23.23
CA LEU A 535 22.65 -13.00 23.24
C LEU A 535 22.04 -12.24 22.04
N LEU A 536 21.00 -11.46 22.29
CA LEU A 536 20.22 -10.78 21.24
C LEU A 536 21.05 -9.81 20.39
N ARG A 537 21.92 -9.02 21.03
CA ARG A 537 22.77 -8.03 20.34
C ARG A 537 23.85 -8.68 19.46
N PRO A 538 24.61 -9.68 19.95
CA PRO A 538 25.49 -10.48 19.10
C PRO A 538 24.77 -11.16 17.92
N MET A 539 23.54 -11.66 18.10
CA MET A 539 22.77 -12.23 17.00
C MET A 539 22.46 -11.17 15.93
N ALA A 540 21.99 -10.00 16.35
CA ALA A 540 21.77 -8.87 15.44
C ALA A 540 23.06 -8.43 14.71
N THR A 541 24.20 -8.40 15.41
CA THR A 541 25.50 -8.11 14.79
C THR A 541 25.92 -9.19 13.79
N ALA A 542 25.76 -10.47 14.14
CA ALA A 542 26.09 -11.58 13.25
C ALA A 542 25.23 -11.56 11.98
N ILE A 543 23.93 -11.28 12.07
CA ILE A 543 23.06 -11.12 10.90
C ILE A 543 23.56 -9.97 10.01
N LYS A 544 23.95 -8.82 10.61
CA LYS A 544 24.47 -7.68 9.86
C LYS A 544 25.79 -8.00 9.13
N GLU A 545 26.69 -8.74 9.76
CA GLU A 545 28.01 -9.05 9.20
C GLU A 545 27.96 -10.18 8.17
N ASP A 546 27.14 -11.20 8.41
CA ASP A 546 27.04 -12.36 7.54
C ASP A 546 26.16 -12.09 6.31
N PHE A 547 25.17 -11.18 6.41
CA PHE A 547 24.25 -10.88 5.31
C PHE A 547 24.42 -9.47 4.78
N ASN A 548 24.43 -9.34 3.45
CA ASN A 548 24.50 -8.08 2.74
C ASN A 548 23.15 -7.33 2.76
N LEU A 549 22.65 -6.96 3.95
CA LEU A 549 21.29 -6.43 4.20
C LEU A 549 20.91 -5.25 3.30
N GLN A 550 21.90 -4.49 2.84
CA GLN A 550 21.78 -3.46 1.81
C GLN A 550 21.42 -3.99 0.39
N TYR A 551 21.01 -5.25 0.24
CA TYR A 551 20.43 -5.81 -0.99
C TYR A 551 19.22 -6.72 -0.74
N PHE A 552 18.89 -7.02 0.53
CA PHE A 552 17.82 -7.94 0.93
C PHE A 552 16.45 -7.30 1.08
N PHE A 553 16.41 -5.97 1.15
CA PHE A 553 15.18 -5.21 1.21
C PHE A 553 14.33 -5.48 -0.03
N GLN A 554 13.15 -6.07 0.18
CA GLN A 554 12.13 -6.21 -0.85
C GLN A 554 11.68 -4.82 -1.38
N THR A 555 12.02 -3.71 -0.72
CA THR A 555 12.02 -2.36 -1.31
C THR A 555 13.22 -2.22 -2.23
N CYS A 556 12.99 -2.35 -3.55
CA CYS A 556 14.06 -2.18 -4.52
C CYS A 556 14.71 -0.78 -4.44
N TYR A 557 16.01 -0.72 -4.72
CA TYR A 557 16.79 0.51 -4.61
C TYR A 557 16.43 1.54 -5.67
N TYR A 558 16.41 2.82 -5.29
CA TYR A 558 16.28 3.95 -6.19
C TYR A 558 17.60 4.70 -6.33
N TYR A 559 18.04 4.93 -7.57
CA TYR A 559 19.20 5.77 -7.82
C TYR A 559 18.89 7.22 -7.45
N ASP A 560 19.63 7.80 -6.50
CA ASP A 560 19.39 9.14 -5.97
C ASP A 560 20.12 10.28 -6.74
N GLY A 561 20.93 9.89 -7.73
CA GLY A 561 21.83 10.74 -8.49
C GLY A 561 23.30 10.59 -8.12
N SER A 562 23.60 9.81 -7.09
CA SER A 562 24.97 9.46 -6.70
C SER A 562 25.07 7.99 -6.27
N ILE A 563 24.10 7.50 -5.51
CA ILE A 563 24.01 6.12 -5.00
C ILE A 563 22.60 5.55 -5.13
N TYR A 564 22.47 4.23 -5.06
CA TYR A 564 21.18 3.54 -4.95
C TYR A 564 20.74 3.52 -3.47
N THR A 565 19.53 4.02 -3.18
CA THR A 565 19.00 4.21 -1.82
C THR A 565 17.64 3.54 -1.67
N THR A 566 17.31 3.02 -0.48
CA THR A 566 15.97 2.47 -0.23
C THR A 566 14.96 3.61 0.01
N PRO A 567 13.74 3.53 -0.55
CA PRO A 567 12.65 4.40 -0.11
C PRO A 567 12.38 4.17 1.38
N THR A 568 12.21 5.24 2.14
CA THR A 568 11.71 5.15 3.52
C THR A 568 10.21 4.85 3.50
N ASP A 569 9.81 3.85 4.30
CA ASP A 569 8.48 3.66 4.93
C ASP A 569 7.38 2.82 4.23
N ASP A 570 7.68 1.57 3.92
CA ASP A 570 6.67 0.51 3.77
C ASP A 570 7.14 -0.75 4.50
N GLY A 571 6.72 -0.91 5.75
CA GLY A 571 7.16 -1.95 6.71
C GLY A 571 6.93 -3.43 6.32
N ALA A 572 6.77 -3.75 5.04
CA ALA A 572 6.73 -5.11 4.50
C ALA A 572 8.09 -5.81 4.62
N ASP A 573 9.20 -5.09 4.43
CA ASP A 573 10.57 -5.65 4.51
C ASP A 573 10.96 -6.06 5.94
N GLU A 574 10.39 -5.38 6.93
CA GLU A 574 10.59 -5.71 8.34
C GLU A 574 9.96 -7.05 8.72
N ALA A 575 8.92 -7.50 7.99
CA ALA A 575 8.27 -8.78 8.24
C ALA A 575 9.18 -9.95 7.83
N VAL A 576 9.84 -9.88 6.67
CA VAL A 576 10.76 -10.92 6.18
C VAL A 576 11.94 -11.11 7.13
N ILE A 577 12.54 -10.01 7.60
CA ILE A 577 13.64 -10.06 8.57
C ILE A 577 13.16 -10.69 9.89
N ARG A 578 11.97 -10.33 10.36
CA ARG A 578 11.39 -10.89 11.58
C ARG A 578 11.14 -12.39 11.43
N ASP A 579 10.56 -12.81 10.31
CA ASP A 579 10.19 -14.21 10.06
C ASP A 579 11.46 -15.08 9.91
N PHE A 580 12.51 -14.55 9.27
CA PHE A 580 13.85 -15.17 9.26
C PHE A 580 14.42 -15.32 10.68
N ILE A 581 14.34 -14.28 11.51
CA ILE A 581 14.80 -14.36 12.90
C ILE A 581 13.98 -15.37 13.70
N LEU A 582 12.66 -15.42 13.50
CA LEU A 582 11.79 -16.39 14.17
C LEU A 582 12.20 -17.83 13.84
N GLU A 583 12.37 -18.14 12.56
CA GLU A 583 12.81 -19.47 12.13
C GLU A 583 14.23 -19.81 12.66
N ALA A 584 15.16 -18.85 12.64
CA ALA A 584 16.50 -19.03 13.20
C ALA A 584 16.45 -19.34 14.70
N LEU A 585 15.61 -18.63 15.45
CA LEU A 585 15.40 -18.87 16.88
C LEU A 585 14.75 -20.22 17.13
N GLU A 586 13.77 -20.60 16.31
CA GLU A 586 13.06 -21.88 16.42
C GLU A 586 14.00 -23.06 16.21
N THR A 587 14.90 -22.93 15.23
CA THR A 587 15.94 -23.91 14.94
C THR A 587 16.91 -24.12 16.10
N LEU A 588 17.32 -23.03 16.75
CA LEU A 588 18.26 -23.09 17.87
C LEU A 588 17.61 -23.71 19.10
N LYS A 589 16.44 -23.18 19.45
CA LYS A 589 15.64 -23.64 20.58
C LYS A 589 14.22 -23.07 20.42
N PRO A 590 13.18 -23.91 20.20
CA PRO A 590 11.81 -23.45 19.97
C PRO A 590 11.31 -22.44 21.02
N THR A 591 11.66 -22.63 22.29
CA THR A 591 11.34 -21.71 23.41
C THR A 591 11.91 -20.29 23.26
N TRP A 592 12.85 -20.05 22.34
CA TRP A 592 13.41 -18.73 22.05
C TRP A 592 12.69 -17.99 20.93
N ALA A 593 11.95 -18.70 20.08
CA ALA A 593 11.24 -18.19 18.90
C ALA A 593 9.96 -17.41 19.27
N THR A 594 10.13 -16.33 20.03
CA THR A 594 9.01 -15.45 20.40
C THR A 594 9.01 -14.19 19.54
N TRP A 595 7.83 -13.70 19.20
CA TRP A 595 7.66 -12.46 18.43
C TRP A 595 8.40 -11.28 19.08
N SER A 596 8.35 -11.15 20.41
CA SER A 596 9.04 -10.08 21.14
C SER A 596 10.56 -10.10 20.95
N ARG A 597 11.19 -11.29 21.01
CA ARG A 597 12.64 -11.43 20.83
C ARG A 597 13.05 -11.17 19.39
N ALA A 598 12.28 -11.70 18.43
CA ALA A 598 12.51 -11.43 17.01
C ALA A 598 12.40 -9.93 16.69
N GLU A 599 11.41 -9.25 17.26
CA GLU A 599 11.20 -7.80 17.10
C GLU A 599 12.32 -6.98 17.74
N GLU A 600 12.84 -7.41 18.88
CA GLU A 600 13.98 -6.77 19.55
C GLU A 600 15.28 -6.93 18.76
N ILE A 601 15.58 -8.14 18.28
CA ILE A 601 16.75 -8.42 17.42
C ILE A 601 16.63 -7.62 16.12
N LYS A 602 15.46 -7.61 15.47
CA LYS A 602 15.19 -6.82 14.26
C LYS A 602 15.46 -5.33 14.51
N ARG A 603 14.97 -4.77 15.62
CA ARG A 603 15.19 -3.36 15.96
C ARG A 603 16.66 -3.05 16.19
N MET A 604 17.39 -3.93 16.87
CA MET A 604 18.85 -3.80 17.04
C MET A 604 19.57 -3.84 15.69
N LEU A 605 19.15 -4.75 14.81
CA LEU A 605 19.68 -4.89 13.46
C LEU A 605 19.45 -3.61 12.62
N ILE A 606 18.22 -3.11 12.57
CA ILE A 606 17.86 -1.88 11.85
C ILE A 606 18.70 -0.69 12.37
N ASN A 607 18.82 -0.54 13.69
CA ASN A 607 19.64 0.50 14.29
C ASN A 607 21.13 0.36 13.93
N ASN A 608 21.66 -0.87 13.89
CA ASN A 608 23.05 -1.14 13.51
C ASN A 608 23.32 -0.84 12.04
N VAL A 609 22.36 -1.07 11.14
CA VAL A 609 22.44 -0.74 9.71
C VAL A 609 22.33 0.77 9.51
N GLN A 610 21.39 1.44 10.18
CA GLN A 610 21.21 2.90 10.07
C GLN A 610 22.43 3.69 10.55
N ARG A 611 23.12 3.22 11.60
CA ARG A 611 24.36 3.85 12.10
C ARG A 611 25.54 3.69 11.16
N ASP A 612 25.53 2.67 10.29
CA ASP A 612 26.57 2.40 9.29
C ASP A 612 26.36 3.14 7.97
N LYS A 613 25.26 3.89 7.81
CA LYS A 613 25.02 4.74 6.62
C LYS A 613 26.11 5.81 6.39
N ASN A 614 27.00 6.02 7.36
CA ASN A 614 28.19 6.87 7.22
C ASN A 614 29.43 6.13 6.65
N HIS A 615 29.39 4.80 6.47
CA HIS A 615 30.51 3.98 5.99
C HIS A 615 30.29 3.30 4.62
N SER A 616 29.15 3.46 3.95
CA SER A 616 29.00 3.03 2.56
C SER A 616 29.59 4.06 1.59
N VAL A 617 30.90 4.26 1.65
CA VAL A 617 31.65 4.79 0.50
C VAL A 617 32.22 3.57 -0.23
N GLU A 618 31.37 2.88 -0.98
CA GLU A 618 31.84 2.04 -2.08
C GLU A 618 31.62 2.77 -3.40
N SER A 619 32.74 2.92 -4.09
CA SER A 619 33.02 3.67 -5.30
C SER A 619 32.40 3.07 -6.58
N ILE A 620 31.15 2.61 -6.53
CA ILE A 620 30.48 2.11 -7.74
C ILE A 620 29.82 3.29 -8.46
N ARG A 621 30.61 4.02 -9.26
CA ARG A 621 30.08 4.88 -10.33
C ARG A 621 29.52 4.03 -11.46
N VAL A 622 28.48 3.22 -11.26
CA VAL A 622 28.09 2.31 -12.34
C VAL A 622 26.58 2.07 -12.37
N HIS A 623 25.86 2.84 -13.19
CA HIS A 623 24.51 2.52 -13.63
C HIS A 623 24.45 1.23 -14.47
N GLU A 624 25.59 0.62 -14.81
CA GLU A 624 25.72 -0.58 -15.64
C GLU A 624 25.66 -1.92 -14.88
N VAL A 625 25.50 -1.95 -13.56
CA VAL A 625 25.52 -3.21 -12.78
C VAL A 625 24.11 -3.71 -12.41
N TRP A 626 23.06 -2.89 -12.55
CA TRP A 626 21.71 -3.23 -12.12
C TRP A 626 20.84 -3.76 -13.28
N ASN A 627 20.02 -4.77 -12.99
CA ASN A 627 19.12 -5.47 -13.91
C ASN A 627 19.81 -5.95 -15.21
N THR A 628 21.04 -6.43 -15.09
CA THR A 628 21.83 -6.93 -16.23
C THR A 628 21.63 -8.40 -16.48
N GLU A 629 21.18 -9.13 -15.47
CA GLU A 629 20.95 -10.57 -15.53
C GLU A 629 19.58 -10.90 -16.12
N PRO A 630 19.45 -12.05 -16.80
CA PRO A 630 18.21 -12.49 -17.43
C PRO A 630 17.20 -13.02 -16.40
N LEU A 631 16.79 -12.16 -15.47
CA LEU A 631 15.91 -12.48 -14.35
C LEU A 631 14.70 -11.53 -14.32
N VAL A 632 13.51 -12.09 -14.15
CA VAL A 632 12.26 -11.33 -14.00
C VAL A 632 11.79 -11.40 -12.55
N PRO A 633 11.77 -10.27 -11.81
CA PRO A 633 11.40 -10.24 -10.41
C PRO A 633 9.89 -10.18 -10.19
N PHE A 634 9.30 -11.27 -9.70
CA PHE A 634 7.92 -11.36 -9.22
C PHE A 634 7.86 -11.26 -7.69
N VAL A 635 6.69 -11.01 -7.10
CA VAL A 635 6.59 -10.85 -5.63
C VAL A 635 7.00 -12.11 -4.86
N ASN A 636 6.95 -13.28 -5.50
CA ASN A 636 7.32 -14.57 -4.93
C ASN A 636 8.71 -15.08 -5.37
N GLY A 637 9.52 -14.27 -6.06
CA GLY A 637 10.91 -14.61 -6.38
C GLY A 637 11.38 -14.16 -7.77
N LEU A 638 12.50 -14.72 -8.22
CA LEU A 638 13.20 -14.41 -9.46
C LEU A 638 12.97 -15.52 -10.48
N LEU A 639 12.20 -15.22 -11.52
CA LEU A 639 12.03 -16.11 -12.66
C LEU A 639 13.26 -16.02 -13.57
N ASP A 640 13.92 -17.16 -13.80
CA ASP A 640 15.08 -17.25 -14.69
C ASP A 640 14.68 -17.32 -16.16
N MET A 641 15.33 -16.49 -16.97
CA MET A 641 15.14 -16.35 -18.40
C MET A 641 16.46 -16.50 -19.18
N SER A 642 17.50 -17.03 -18.52
CA SER A 642 18.84 -17.22 -19.08
C SER A 642 18.88 -18.19 -20.25
N ASP A 643 18.16 -19.30 -20.13
CA ASP A 643 18.02 -20.28 -21.21
C ASP A 643 16.65 -20.11 -21.89
N PRO A 644 16.60 -19.56 -23.12
CA PRO A 644 15.35 -19.44 -23.85
C PRO A 644 14.80 -20.80 -24.29
N PHE A 645 15.61 -21.88 -24.24
CA PHE A 645 15.21 -23.25 -24.52
C PHE A 645 14.76 -24.03 -23.27
N ASP A 646 14.94 -23.46 -22.07
CA ASP A 646 14.44 -24.10 -20.86
C ASP A 646 12.91 -24.13 -20.89
N HIS A 647 12.38 -25.32 -20.61
CA HIS A 647 10.95 -25.58 -20.55
C HIS A 647 10.42 -25.53 -19.12
N ASP A 648 11.31 -25.47 -18.13
CA ASP A 648 10.95 -25.33 -16.74
C ASP A 648 10.85 -23.84 -16.37
N TRP A 649 9.71 -23.45 -15.81
CA TRP A 649 9.48 -22.08 -15.37
C TRP A 649 9.71 -22.02 -13.87
N ARG A 650 10.99 -21.99 -13.48
CA ARG A 650 11.41 -21.99 -12.08
C ARG A 650 11.55 -20.58 -11.53
N VAL A 651 10.93 -20.36 -10.37
CA VAL A 651 11.11 -19.15 -9.59
C VAL A 651 12.12 -19.44 -8.49
N TYR A 652 13.27 -18.78 -8.54
CA TYR A 652 14.29 -18.85 -7.50
C TYR A 652 14.02 -17.83 -6.41
N ASP A 653 14.52 -18.10 -5.20
CA ASP A 653 14.47 -17.11 -4.13
C ASP A 653 15.29 -15.87 -4.47
N PHE A 654 14.89 -14.73 -3.89
CA PHE A 654 15.68 -13.51 -3.98
C PHE A 654 17.05 -13.68 -3.33
N SER A 655 18.11 -13.45 -4.11
CA SER A 655 19.48 -13.41 -3.62
C SER A 655 20.10 -12.02 -3.83
N PRO A 656 20.87 -11.51 -2.85
CA PRO A 656 21.68 -10.30 -3.00
C PRO A 656 22.60 -10.34 -4.19
N ARG A 657 23.04 -11.53 -4.62
CA ARG A 657 23.92 -11.71 -5.76
C ARG A 657 23.35 -11.04 -7.01
N HIS A 658 22.02 -11.05 -7.16
CA HIS A 658 21.32 -10.45 -8.27
C HIS A 658 20.99 -8.99 -7.97
N ARG A 659 21.60 -8.06 -8.71
CA ARG A 659 21.40 -6.61 -8.52
C ARG A 659 20.13 -6.14 -9.21
N ILE A 660 19.00 -6.22 -8.50
CA ILE A 660 17.67 -5.91 -9.06
C ILE A 660 17.07 -4.66 -8.39
N ASN A 661 16.57 -3.72 -9.20
CA ASN A 661 16.01 -2.44 -8.72
C ASN A 661 14.50 -2.25 -8.98
N TRP A 662 13.80 -3.31 -9.36
CA TRP A 662 12.36 -3.31 -9.60
C TRP A 662 11.75 -4.68 -9.29
N LYS A 663 10.42 -4.74 -9.09
CA LYS A 663 9.68 -6.01 -8.94
C LYS A 663 8.22 -5.86 -9.33
N LEU A 664 7.60 -6.93 -9.80
CA LEU A 664 6.15 -6.99 -10.00
C LEU A 664 5.42 -7.15 -8.66
N THR A 665 4.19 -6.64 -8.59
CA THR A 665 3.30 -6.73 -7.42
C THR A 665 2.54 -8.05 -7.34
N ILE A 666 2.71 -8.90 -8.35
CA ILE A 666 1.98 -10.16 -8.55
C ILE A 666 2.93 -11.35 -8.44
N PRO A 667 2.44 -12.54 -8.03
CA PRO A 667 3.22 -13.75 -8.06
C PRO A 667 3.27 -14.34 -9.48
N PHE A 668 4.36 -15.05 -9.78
CA PHE A 668 4.39 -15.97 -10.90
C PHE A 668 3.92 -17.36 -10.44
N PHE A 669 2.92 -17.93 -11.13
CA PHE A 669 2.47 -19.28 -10.84
C PHE A 669 3.18 -20.27 -11.77
N GLU A 670 4.08 -21.09 -11.24
CA GLU A 670 4.81 -22.10 -12.02
C GLU A 670 3.88 -23.08 -12.74
N ASN A 671 2.66 -23.27 -12.25
CA ASN A 671 1.69 -24.18 -12.87
C ASN A 671 1.21 -23.72 -14.26
N TRP A 672 1.51 -22.49 -14.71
CA TRP A 672 1.05 -21.99 -16.02
C TRP A 672 1.50 -22.84 -17.22
N TYR A 673 2.67 -23.49 -17.15
CA TYR A 673 3.14 -24.37 -18.24
C TYR A 673 2.62 -25.81 -18.12
N ARG A 674 2.01 -26.17 -16.99
CA ARG A 674 1.50 -27.52 -16.72
C ARG A 674 0.09 -27.70 -17.27
N THR A 675 -0.37 -28.94 -17.38
CA THR A 675 -1.70 -29.25 -17.94
C THR A 675 -2.83 -28.55 -17.17
N PRO A 676 -3.89 -28.03 -17.83
CA PRO A 676 -5.00 -27.32 -17.18
C PRO A 676 -5.73 -28.08 -16.06
N LYS A 677 -5.52 -29.41 -15.95
CA LYS A 677 -6.04 -30.22 -14.85
C LYS A 677 -5.45 -29.85 -13.48
N SER A 678 -4.23 -29.32 -13.43
CA SER A 678 -3.59 -28.87 -12.17
C SER A 678 -3.92 -27.43 -11.81
N TRP A 679 -4.69 -26.72 -12.63
CA TRP A 679 -5.03 -25.32 -12.41
C TRP A 679 -6.25 -25.18 -11.50
N THR A 680 -6.21 -24.17 -10.63
CA THR A 680 -7.37 -23.77 -9.82
C THR A 680 -8.47 -23.21 -10.73
N LEU A 681 -9.69 -23.05 -10.20
CA LEU A 681 -10.77 -22.41 -10.96
C LEU A 681 -10.40 -20.97 -11.36
N ALA A 682 -9.81 -20.20 -10.44
CA ALA A 682 -9.37 -18.84 -10.70
C ALA A 682 -8.34 -18.75 -11.83
N MET A 683 -7.42 -19.72 -11.93
CA MET A 683 -6.46 -19.81 -13.02
C MET A 683 -7.12 -20.08 -14.39
N LYS A 684 -8.15 -20.92 -14.41
CA LYS A 684 -8.91 -21.21 -15.64
C LYS A 684 -9.73 -20.00 -16.08
N ASP A 685 -10.38 -19.33 -15.14
CA ASP A 685 -11.15 -18.11 -15.42
C ASP A 685 -10.22 -17.00 -15.94
N ALA A 686 -9.04 -16.85 -15.33
CA ALA A 686 -8.00 -15.93 -15.77
C ALA A 686 -7.53 -16.20 -17.21
N GLU A 687 -7.29 -17.46 -17.58
CA GLU A 687 -6.95 -17.83 -18.96
C GLU A 687 -8.06 -17.38 -19.93
N VAL A 688 -9.32 -17.73 -19.62
CA VAL A 688 -10.45 -17.42 -20.49
C VAL A 688 -10.60 -15.92 -20.70
N ASP A 689 -10.62 -15.14 -19.61
CA ASP A 689 -10.81 -13.70 -19.67
C ASP A 689 -9.65 -13.00 -20.40
N VAL A 690 -8.40 -13.41 -20.15
CA VAL A 690 -7.22 -12.79 -20.78
C VAL A 690 -7.13 -13.14 -22.27
N LEU A 691 -7.33 -14.41 -22.64
CA LEU A 691 -7.33 -14.82 -24.05
C LEU A 691 -8.47 -14.15 -24.82
N ASP A 692 -9.65 -14.07 -24.24
CA ASP A 692 -10.79 -13.35 -24.82
C ASP A 692 -10.46 -11.86 -25.01
N PHE A 693 -9.84 -11.21 -24.02
CA PHE A 693 -9.41 -9.82 -24.12
C PHE A 693 -8.44 -9.59 -25.28
N PHE A 694 -7.37 -10.39 -25.39
CA PHE A 694 -6.39 -10.22 -26.47
C PHE A 694 -6.97 -10.55 -27.85
N ARG A 695 -7.84 -11.57 -27.97
CA ARG A 695 -8.51 -11.90 -29.24
C ARG A 695 -9.49 -10.82 -29.68
N THR A 696 -10.23 -10.24 -28.72
CA THR A 696 -11.17 -9.14 -28.99
C THR A 696 -10.43 -7.86 -29.38
N THR A 697 -9.33 -7.56 -28.69
CA THR A 697 -8.61 -6.30 -28.82
C THR A 697 -7.62 -6.30 -29.99
N PHE A 698 -7.03 -7.46 -30.30
CA PHE A 698 -6.12 -7.69 -31.42
C PHE A 698 -6.60 -8.91 -32.23
N PRO A 699 -7.57 -8.73 -33.13
CA PRO A 699 -8.12 -9.83 -33.93
C PRO A 699 -7.09 -10.47 -34.85
N ASP A 700 -6.21 -9.67 -35.43
CA ASP A 700 -5.10 -10.13 -36.27
C ASP A 700 -4.06 -10.89 -35.44
N ASP A 701 -3.74 -12.11 -35.88
CA ASP A 701 -2.85 -13.03 -35.17
C ASP A 701 -1.40 -12.50 -35.10
N GLU A 702 -0.92 -11.81 -36.14
CA GLU A 702 0.43 -11.24 -36.17
C GLU A 702 0.54 -10.03 -35.22
N THR A 703 -0.47 -9.16 -35.22
CA THR A 703 -0.54 -8.00 -34.30
C THR A 703 -0.66 -8.48 -32.85
N ARG A 704 -1.48 -9.51 -32.60
CA ARG A 704 -1.61 -10.12 -31.27
C ARG A 704 -0.31 -10.78 -30.81
N ARG A 705 0.41 -11.47 -31.72
CA ARG A 705 1.75 -12.00 -31.43
C ARG A 705 2.72 -10.87 -31.10
N SER A 706 2.74 -9.81 -31.90
CA SER A 706 3.61 -8.65 -31.72
C SER A 706 3.42 -7.99 -30.36
N ILE A 707 2.17 -7.74 -29.93
CA ILE A 707 1.95 -7.12 -28.62
C ILE A 707 2.38 -8.06 -27.49
N LEU A 708 2.14 -9.37 -27.59
CA LEU A 708 2.62 -10.34 -26.58
C LEU A 708 4.15 -10.41 -26.54
N GLU A 709 4.84 -10.41 -27.70
CA GLU A 709 6.30 -10.29 -27.79
C GLU A 709 6.80 -9.01 -27.10
N PHE A 710 6.15 -7.87 -27.36
CA PHE A 710 6.49 -6.58 -26.73
C PHE A 710 6.20 -6.57 -25.21
N LEU A 711 5.13 -7.22 -24.76
CA LEU A 711 4.84 -7.37 -23.32
C LEU A 711 5.91 -8.20 -22.62
N GLY A 712 6.38 -9.28 -23.24
CA GLY A 712 7.53 -10.04 -22.74
C GLY A 712 8.81 -9.21 -22.73
N TYR A 713 9.06 -8.43 -23.79
CA TYR A 713 10.17 -7.47 -23.84
C TYR A 713 10.09 -6.40 -22.74
N CYS A 714 8.89 -5.99 -22.34
CA CYS A 714 8.69 -5.08 -21.21
C CYS A 714 9.15 -5.67 -19.87
N LEU A 715 8.94 -6.98 -19.70
CA LEU A 715 9.34 -7.73 -18.50
C LEU A 715 10.84 -8.04 -18.50
N CYS A 716 11.43 -8.23 -19.69
CA CYS A 716 12.84 -8.56 -19.87
C CYS A 716 13.73 -7.30 -19.91
N ARG A 717 13.77 -6.51 -18.84
CA ARG A 717 14.45 -5.20 -18.81
C ARG A 717 15.96 -5.22 -19.08
N TRP A 718 16.65 -6.35 -18.87
CA TRP A 718 18.06 -6.47 -19.24
C TRP A 718 18.25 -6.40 -20.76
N ASP A 719 17.25 -6.84 -21.52
CA ASP A 719 17.28 -6.85 -22.98
C ASP A 719 16.89 -5.47 -23.51
N GLN A 720 17.83 -4.80 -24.18
CA GLN A 720 17.64 -3.50 -24.82
C GLN A 720 17.82 -3.58 -26.34
N SER A 721 17.87 -4.78 -26.91
CA SER A 721 18.26 -5.01 -28.31
C SER A 721 17.24 -4.56 -29.36
N GLU A 722 15.94 -4.51 -29.01
CA GLU A 722 14.90 -4.09 -29.96
C GLU A 722 14.91 -2.58 -30.29
N GLU A 723 15.48 -1.75 -29.39
CA GLU A 723 15.46 -0.28 -29.52
C GLU A 723 14.10 0.28 -29.94
N CYS A 724 13.00 -0.17 -29.31
CA CYS A 724 11.65 0.23 -29.69
C CYS A 724 10.76 0.66 -28.51
N TYR A 725 9.69 1.40 -28.83
CA TYR A 725 8.58 1.70 -27.93
C TYR A 725 7.24 1.47 -28.63
N ALA A 726 6.19 1.27 -27.84
CA ALA A 726 4.86 0.97 -28.36
C ALA A 726 3.92 2.18 -28.28
N ILE A 727 3.14 2.37 -29.35
CA ILE A 727 1.99 3.27 -29.36
C ILE A 727 0.75 2.44 -29.67
N LEU A 728 -0.19 2.40 -28.74
CA LEU A 728 -1.52 1.86 -28.91
C LEU A 728 -2.41 2.94 -29.54
N TYR A 729 -2.68 2.84 -30.84
CA TYR A 729 -3.32 3.88 -31.63
C TYR A 729 -4.74 3.48 -32.04
N GLY A 730 -5.71 4.36 -31.77
CA GLY A 730 -7.07 4.19 -32.26
C GLY A 730 -8.07 4.99 -31.45
N PRO A 731 -9.36 5.02 -31.84
CA PRO A 731 -10.39 5.79 -31.15
C PRO A 731 -10.66 5.28 -29.72
N GLY A 732 -11.47 5.98 -28.92
CA GLY A 732 -11.90 5.48 -27.61
C GLY A 732 -12.70 4.16 -27.68
N GLN A 733 -12.79 3.45 -26.55
CA GLN A 733 -13.60 2.23 -26.36
C GLN A 733 -13.10 0.96 -27.08
N ASN A 734 -11.78 0.77 -27.11
CA ASN A 734 -11.08 -0.32 -27.81
C ASN A 734 -10.13 -1.14 -26.91
N GLY A 735 -10.24 -1.03 -25.58
CA GLY A 735 -9.40 -1.81 -24.67
C GLY A 735 -8.04 -1.20 -24.29
N LYS A 736 -7.60 -0.09 -24.90
CA LYS A 736 -6.32 0.60 -24.58
C LYS A 736 -6.10 0.80 -23.08
N SER A 737 -7.01 1.53 -22.44
CA SER A 737 -6.93 1.84 -21.01
C SER A 737 -7.04 0.58 -20.12
N THR A 738 -7.60 -0.52 -20.64
CA THR A 738 -7.68 -1.79 -19.92
C THR A 738 -6.32 -2.46 -19.89
N LEU A 739 -5.66 -2.63 -21.05
CA LEU A 739 -4.31 -3.19 -21.15
C LEU A 739 -3.28 -2.35 -20.36
N LEU A 740 -3.29 -1.03 -20.55
CA LEU A 740 -2.40 -0.11 -19.82
C LEU A 740 -2.67 -0.16 -18.31
N GLY A 741 -3.93 -0.31 -17.89
CA GLY A 741 -4.29 -0.47 -16.49
C GLY A 741 -3.88 -1.83 -15.90
N MET A 742 -3.88 -2.91 -16.69
CA MET A 742 -3.35 -4.21 -16.27
C MET A 742 -1.84 -4.11 -16.03
N LEU A 743 -1.09 -3.50 -16.97
CA LEU A 743 0.35 -3.27 -16.81
C LEU A 743 0.66 -2.38 -15.61
N ALA A 744 -0.01 -1.23 -15.48
CA ALA A 744 0.17 -0.34 -14.33
C ALA A 744 -0.08 -1.07 -13.00
N LYS A 745 -1.07 -1.96 -12.93
CA LYS A 745 -1.33 -2.75 -11.72
C LYS A 745 -0.24 -3.80 -11.45
N ALA A 746 0.22 -4.51 -12.49
CA ALA A 746 1.27 -5.52 -12.38
C ALA A 746 2.63 -4.93 -11.95
N PHE A 747 3.00 -3.76 -12.50
CA PHE A 747 4.26 -3.07 -12.20
C PHE A 747 4.17 -2.18 -10.93
N GLY A 748 2.97 -1.81 -10.49
CA GLY A 748 2.75 -1.04 -9.26
C GLY A 748 3.53 0.27 -9.23
N ILE A 749 4.34 0.47 -8.18
CA ILE A 749 5.14 1.70 -7.99
C ILE A 749 6.26 1.88 -9.04
N TYR A 750 6.58 0.84 -9.81
CA TYR A 750 7.59 0.88 -10.88
C TYR A 750 6.99 1.26 -12.24
N ALA A 751 5.67 1.47 -12.31
CA ALA A 751 5.02 2.15 -13.42
C ALA A 751 4.98 3.66 -13.14
N VAL A 752 5.41 4.45 -14.12
CA VAL A 752 5.34 5.93 -14.08
C VAL A 752 4.57 6.46 -15.28
N THR A 753 4.34 7.77 -15.31
CA THR A 753 3.64 8.44 -16.41
C THR A 753 4.35 9.73 -16.76
N GLU A 754 5.19 9.69 -17.79
CA GLU A 754 5.87 10.85 -18.37
C GLU A 754 5.70 10.84 -19.88
N SER A 755 5.05 11.86 -20.45
CA SER A 755 4.92 11.93 -21.91
C SER A 755 6.25 12.27 -22.58
N VAL A 756 6.40 11.92 -23.86
CA VAL A 756 7.55 12.32 -24.68
C VAL A 756 7.74 13.85 -24.64
N GLN A 757 6.65 14.61 -24.66
CA GLN A 757 6.69 16.07 -24.59
C GLN A 757 7.12 16.58 -23.20
N SER A 758 6.77 15.87 -22.12
CA SER A 758 7.27 16.17 -20.76
C SER A 758 8.78 15.96 -20.71
N LEU A 759 9.26 14.82 -21.21
CA LEU A 759 10.68 14.49 -21.25
C LEU A 759 11.52 15.46 -22.08
N GLU A 760 10.93 15.99 -23.16
CA GLU A 760 11.54 17.04 -23.99
C GLU A 760 11.60 18.40 -23.28
N ARG A 761 10.51 18.86 -22.67
CA ARG A 761 10.36 20.26 -22.23
C ARG A 761 10.72 20.48 -20.77
N ASN A 762 10.63 19.44 -19.95
CA ASN A 762 10.86 19.49 -18.52
C ASN A 762 12.15 18.75 -18.15
N ARG A 763 13.20 19.52 -17.88
CA ARG A 763 14.51 19.00 -17.45
C ARG A 763 14.48 18.11 -16.19
N PHE A 764 13.39 18.16 -15.41
CA PHE A 764 13.21 17.34 -14.21
C PHE A 764 12.42 16.05 -14.45
N ALA A 765 11.74 15.90 -15.60
CA ALA A 765 10.90 14.74 -15.88
C ALA A 765 11.72 13.45 -15.96
N SER A 766 12.90 13.50 -16.59
CA SER A 766 13.78 12.33 -16.73
C SER A 766 14.24 11.72 -15.40
N ALA A 767 14.22 12.48 -14.29
CA ALA A 767 14.57 11.98 -12.98
C ALA A 767 13.50 11.05 -12.37
N SER A 768 12.23 11.14 -12.78
CA SER A 768 11.18 10.23 -12.31
C SER A 768 11.34 8.83 -12.90
N LEU A 769 11.96 8.75 -14.09
CA LEU A 769 12.22 7.52 -14.80
C LEU A 769 13.37 6.68 -14.20
N THR A 770 14.18 7.24 -13.31
CA THR A 770 15.33 6.50 -12.71
C THR A 770 14.91 5.39 -11.74
N ARG A 771 13.62 5.32 -11.37
CA ARG A 771 12.98 4.22 -10.61
C ARG A 771 12.06 3.35 -11.46
N ALA A 772 11.81 3.76 -12.70
CA ALA A 772 10.72 3.19 -13.49
C ALA A 772 11.17 1.92 -14.22
N ALA A 773 10.38 0.86 -14.11
CA ALA A 773 10.48 -0.31 -14.97
C ALA A 773 9.76 -0.08 -16.30
N ILE A 774 8.61 0.56 -16.24
CA ILE A 774 7.77 0.89 -17.39
C ILE A 774 7.22 2.31 -17.24
N ASP A 775 7.16 3.03 -18.36
CA ASP A 775 6.50 4.31 -18.48
C ASP A 775 5.23 4.14 -19.31
N ILE A 776 4.10 4.45 -18.68
CA ILE A 776 2.76 4.24 -19.21
C ILE A 776 2.05 5.59 -19.28
N VAL A 777 1.73 6.01 -20.50
CA VAL A 777 0.91 7.21 -20.75
C VAL A 777 -0.42 6.74 -21.34
N PRO A 778 -1.53 6.81 -20.58
CA PRO A 778 -2.83 6.30 -21.05
C PRO A 778 -3.36 6.99 -22.30
N ASP A 779 -3.07 8.29 -22.45
CA ASP A 779 -3.43 9.09 -23.62
C ASP A 779 -2.37 10.17 -23.83
N MET A 780 -1.61 10.04 -24.91
CA MET A 780 -0.58 10.98 -25.30
C MET A 780 -1.24 12.17 -26.01
N ALA A 781 -0.83 13.38 -25.65
CA ALA A 781 -1.34 14.59 -26.29
C ALA A 781 -0.94 14.63 -27.77
N GLY A 782 -1.88 15.03 -28.64
CA GLY A 782 -1.64 15.27 -30.08
C GLY A 782 -0.73 16.47 -30.38
N THR A 783 -0.10 17.06 -29.35
CA THR A 783 0.87 18.16 -29.52
C THR A 783 2.17 17.65 -30.13
N GLY A 784 2.73 18.44 -31.04
CA GLY A 784 3.93 18.04 -31.78
C GLY A 784 5.18 17.82 -30.93
N ILE A 785 6.02 16.88 -31.38
CA ILE A 785 7.35 16.56 -30.85
C ILE A 785 8.38 17.34 -31.66
N GLU A 786 9.12 18.24 -31.01
CA GLU A 786 10.06 19.17 -31.65
C GLU A 786 11.45 18.55 -31.81
N ASP A 787 11.94 17.87 -30.77
CA ASP A 787 13.22 17.17 -30.74
C ASP A 787 13.04 15.72 -30.24
N THR A 788 13.46 14.78 -31.09
CA THR A 788 13.42 13.33 -30.81
C THR A 788 14.75 12.81 -30.28
N SER A 789 15.79 13.64 -30.16
CA SER A 789 17.15 13.21 -29.81
C SER A 789 17.21 12.56 -28.43
N PHE A 790 16.54 13.15 -27.44
CA PHE A 790 16.43 12.56 -26.10
C PHE A 790 15.74 11.19 -26.15
N LEU A 791 14.60 11.09 -26.84
CA LEU A 791 13.85 9.83 -26.98
C LEU A 791 14.66 8.75 -27.71
N LYS A 792 15.38 9.11 -28.78
CA LYS A 792 16.26 8.19 -29.52
C LYS A 792 17.43 7.70 -28.67
N GLY A 793 18.05 8.59 -27.89
CA GLY A 793 19.10 8.21 -26.94
C GLY A 793 18.57 7.32 -25.83
N TRP A 794 17.38 7.63 -25.31
CA TRP A 794 16.70 6.81 -24.31
C TRP A 794 16.44 5.39 -24.80
N ILE A 795 15.76 5.26 -25.94
CA ILE A 795 15.41 3.97 -26.53
C ILE A 795 16.65 3.22 -27.03
N GLY A 796 17.66 3.95 -27.50
CA GLY A 796 18.96 3.40 -27.90
C GLY A 796 19.83 2.95 -26.73
N ASN A 797 19.35 3.07 -25.48
CA ASN A 797 20.08 2.69 -24.28
C ASN A 797 21.39 3.50 -24.12
N ASP A 798 21.39 4.77 -24.55
CA ASP A 798 22.49 5.71 -24.34
C ASP A 798 22.49 6.24 -22.90
N VAL A 799 23.63 6.73 -22.43
CA VAL A 799 23.70 7.45 -21.14
C VAL A 799 22.95 8.78 -21.28
N VAL A 800 21.94 8.98 -20.43
CA VAL A 800 21.13 10.20 -20.39
C VAL A 800 21.38 10.97 -19.11
N ARG A 801 21.22 12.30 -19.19
CA ARG A 801 21.34 13.20 -18.04
C ARG A 801 19.97 13.51 -17.45
N ALA A 802 19.87 13.45 -16.13
CA ALA A 802 18.69 13.86 -15.38
C ALA A 802 19.02 14.95 -14.34
N GLU A 803 18.03 15.76 -14.04
CA GLU A 803 18.10 16.79 -13.00
C GLU A 803 16.99 16.60 -11.97
N ARG A 804 17.30 16.86 -10.70
CA ARG A 804 16.29 17.02 -9.65
C ARG A 804 16.27 18.47 -9.18
N LYS A 805 15.07 18.96 -8.85
CA LYS A 805 14.91 20.32 -8.36
C LYS A 805 15.78 20.51 -7.11
N PHE A 806 16.62 21.55 -7.12
CA PHE A 806 17.55 21.88 -6.02
C PHE A 806 18.65 20.84 -5.72
N LYS A 807 18.97 19.92 -6.65
CA LYS A 807 20.09 18.97 -6.53
C LYS A 807 21.01 19.04 -7.74
N ALA A 808 22.21 18.48 -7.62
CA ALA A 808 23.13 18.31 -8.74
C ALA A 808 22.52 17.40 -9.83
N SER A 809 22.83 17.70 -11.09
CA SER A 809 22.49 16.82 -12.21
C SER A 809 23.32 15.54 -12.15
N PHE A 810 22.78 14.45 -12.69
CA PHE A 810 23.45 13.16 -12.72
C PHE A 810 23.17 12.42 -14.02
N GLU A 811 23.94 11.36 -14.27
CA GLU A 811 23.85 10.53 -15.48
C GLU A 811 23.41 9.11 -15.11
N PHE A 812 22.59 8.51 -15.96
CA PHE A 812 22.17 7.12 -15.81
C PHE A 812 21.83 6.51 -17.17
N LYS A 813 21.76 5.18 -17.21
CA LYS A 813 21.37 4.42 -18.39
C LYS A 813 19.91 3.99 -18.25
N PRO A 814 19.01 4.39 -19.16
CA PRO A 814 17.60 4.11 -19.02
C PRO A 814 17.26 2.68 -19.41
N GLN A 815 16.68 1.92 -18.49
CA GLN A 815 16.15 0.56 -18.74
C GLN A 815 14.62 0.54 -18.74
N THR A 816 13.98 1.71 -18.70
CA THR A 816 12.53 1.87 -18.66
C THR A 816 11.94 1.66 -20.04
N LYS A 817 10.93 0.78 -20.12
CA LYS A 817 10.21 0.47 -21.36
C LYS A 817 9.05 1.43 -21.53
N LEU A 818 8.77 1.88 -22.75
CA LEU A 818 7.79 2.94 -23.02
C LEU A 818 6.58 2.36 -23.76
N ILE A 819 5.38 2.57 -23.22
CA ILE A 819 4.12 2.19 -23.87
C ILE A 819 3.06 3.29 -23.71
N TYR A 820 2.58 3.81 -24.82
CA TYR A 820 1.69 4.97 -24.84
C TYR A 820 0.37 4.65 -25.54
N GLY A 821 -0.74 5.10 -24.98
CA GLY A 821 -2.01 5.19 -25.70
C GLY A 821 -2.09 6.51 -26.46
N ALA A 822 -2.69 6.50 -27.65
CA ALA A 822 -2.95 7.71 -28.41
C ALA A 822 -4.26 7.60 -29.19
N ASN A 823 -5.12 8.60 -29.07
CA ASN A 823 -6.27 8.75 -29.97
C ASN A 823 -5.88 9.46 -31.28
N GLU A 824 -4.90 10.36 -31.20
CA GLU A 824 -4.31 11.07 -32.34
C GLU A 824 -2.78 10.95 -32.24
N LEU A 825 -2.10 10.68 -33.35
CA LEU A 825 -0.65 10.58 -33.37
C LEU A 825 -0.03 11.99 -33.37
N PRO A 826 0.92 12.30 -32.46
CA PRO A 826 1.53 13.61 -32.39
C PRO A 826 2.37 13.88 -33.64
N PRO A 827 2.28 15.05 -34.28
CA PRO A 827 3.18 15.37 -35.39
C PRO A 827 4.63 15.48 -34.90
N THR A 828 5.61 15.19 -35.75
CA THR A 828 7.03 15.29 -35.43
C THR A 828 7.80 16.08 -36.48
N LYS A 829 8.84 16.81 -36.05
CA LYS A 829 9.80 17.46 -36.97
C LYS A 829 10.91 16.53 -37.45
N ASP A 830 11.00 15.30 -36.94
CA ASP A 830 12.00 14.31 -37.33
C ASP A 830 11.43 13.26 -38.31
N PRO A 831 11.60 13.44 -39.63
CA PRO A 831 11.15 12.50 -40.65
C PRO A 831 12.14 11.34 -40.89
N THR A 832 13.15 11.15 -40.05
CA THR A 832 14.21 10.18 -40.33
C THR A 832 13.76 8.74 -40.07
N HIS A 833 14.27 7.80 -40.88
CA HIS A 833 14.12 6.36 -40.63
C HIS A 833 14.58 5.97 -39.22
N GLY A 834 15.57 6.68 -38.68
CA GLY A 834 16.06 6.43 -37.32
C GLY A 834 15.04 6.68 -36.22
N TYR A 835 14.11 7.62 -36.40
CA TYR A 835 13.00 7.80 -35.47
C TYR A 835 11.91 6.75 -35.69
N PHE A 836 11.43 6.60 -36.94
CA PHE A 836 10.28 5.74 -37.25
C PHE A 836 10.53 4.25 -37.04
N ARG A 837 11.76 3.74 -37.22
CA ARG A 837 12.07 2.33 -36.95
C ARG A 837 11.86 1.91 -35.49
N ARG A 838 11.83 2.87 -34.56
CA ARG A 838 11.70 2.62 -33.11
C ARG A 838 10.25 2.55 -32.66
N ILE A 839 9.29 2.83 -33.55
CA ILE A 839 7.86 2.90 -33.21
C ILE A 839 7.20 1.58 -33.59
N LEU A 840 6.72 0.84 -32.59
CA LEU A 840 5.76 -0.24 -32.76
C LEU A 840 4.36 0.36 -32.65
N LEU A 841 3.72 0.60 -33.80
CA LEU A 841 2.41 1.23 -33.87
C LEU A 841 1.32 0.16 -33.94
N TYR A 842 0.60 -0.04 -32.84
CA TYR A 842 -0.47 -1.04 -32.70
C TYR A 842 -1.83 -0.41 -33.01
N PRO A 843 -2.43 -0.69 -34.17
CA PRO A 843 -3.78 -0.22 -34.49
C PRO A 843 -4.83 -0.96 -33.65
N MET A 844 -5.73 -0.18 -33.05
CA MET A 844 -6.83 -0.66 -32.22
C MET A 844 -8.12 0.01 -32.70
N MET A 845 -8.52 -0.28 -33.94
CA MET A 845 -9.63 0.44 -34.58
C MET A 845 -11.01 -0.07 -34.16
N GLU A 846 -11.08 -1.29 -33.63
CA GLU A 846 -12.34 -1.93 -33.25
C GLU A 846 -12.91 -1.39 -31.94
N ARG A 847 -14.20 -1.06 -31.95
CA ARG A 847 -14.95 -0.69 -30.74
C ARG A 847 -15.82 -1.87 -30.32
N PHE A 848 -15.60 -2.38 -29.12
CA PHE A 848 -16.39 -3.49 -28.60
C PHE A 848 -17.17 -3.10 -27.33
N LYS A 849 -18.33 -3.73 -27.16
CA LYS A 849 -19.13 -3.60 -25.94
C LYS A 849 -18.45 -4.38 -24.80
N ARG A 850 -18.52 -3.86 -23.58
CA ARG A 850 -17.96 -4.53 -22.38
C ARG A 850 -18.56 -5.93 -22.23
N GLN A 851 -17.70 -6.94 -22.03
CA GLN A 851 -18.10 -8.34 -21.89
C GLN A 851 -18.64 -8.65 -20.48
N GLY A 852 -19.87 -8.24 -20.21
CA GLY A 852 -20.58 -8.55 -18.96
C GLY A 852 -20.15 -7.73 -17.74
N PRO A 853 -20.80 -7.94 -16.57
CA PRO A 853 -20.47 -7.22 -15.34
C PRO A 853 -19.07 -7.54 -14.84
N GLY A 854 -18.31 -6.52 -14.44
CA GLY A 854 -17.03 -6.70 -13.75
C GLY A 854 -15.85 -7.18 -14.62
N TRP A 855 -15.94 -7.14 -15.96
CA TRP A 855 -14.92 -7.71 -16.84
C TRP A 855 -13.51 -7.12 -16.63
N VAL A 856 -13.43 -5.80 -16.43
CA VAL A 856 -12.15 -5.11 -16.17
C VAL A 856 -11.56 -5.55 -14.83
N GLU A 857 -12.41 -5.80 -13.84
CA GLU A 857 -12.04 -6.27 -12.51
C GLU A 857 -11.50 -7.70 -12.56
N ARG A 858 -12.10 -8.57 -13.38
CA ARG A 858 -11.60 -9.95 -13.58
C ARG A 858 -10.22 -10.00 -14.23
N LEU A 859 -9.97 -9.11 -15.21
CA LEU A 859 -8.66 -8.92 -15.85
C LEU A 859 -7.58 -8.34 -14.91
N ARG A 860 -7.97 -7.87 -13.71
CA ARG A 860 -7.08 -7.26 -12.71
C ARG A 860 -6.83 -8.16 -11.50
N THR A 861 -7.26 -9.42 -11.54
CA THR A 861 -6.93 -10.42 -10.52
C THR A 861 -5.43 -10.80 -10.58
N PRO A 862 -4.81 -11.24 -9.47
CA PRO A 862 -3.43 -11.71 -9.49
C PRO A 862 -3.18 -12.80 -10.53
N GLU A 863 -4.12 -13.74 -10.70
CA GLU A 863 -4.08 -14.82 -11.68
C GLU A 863 -4.13 -14.27 -13.11
N ALA A 864 -5.05 -13.36 -13.44
CA ALA A 864 -5.16 -12.79 -14.79
C ALA A 864 -3.91 -11.97 -15.17
N LEU A 865 -3.39 -11.17 -14.26
CA LEU A 865 -2.17 -10.40 -14.50
C LEU A 865 -0.95 -11.33 -14.65
N SER A 866 -0.86 -12.37 -13.82
CA SER A 866 0.21 -13.36 -13.89
C SER A 866 0.16 -14.16 -15.20
N TYR A 867 -1.03 -14.53 -15.64
CA TYR A 867 -1.24 -15.20 -16.92
C TYR A 867 -0.88 -14.30 -18.12
N MET A 868 -1.23 -13.01 -18.08
CA MET A 868 -0.78 -12.03 -19.09
C MET A 868 0.76 -11.95 -19.15
N CYS A 869 1.43 -11.89 -17.99
CA CYS A 869 2.89 -11.89 -17.93
C CYS A 869 3.48 -13.20 -18.48
N TYR A 870 2.89 -14.34 -18.14
CA TYR A 870 3.28 -15.65 -18.68
C TYR A 870 3.18 -15.70 -20.20
N LEU A 871 2.04 -15.26 -20.78
CA LEU A 871 1.89 -15.18 -22.24
C LEU A 871 2.96 -14.29 -22.87
N GLY A 872 3.22 -13.11 -22.29
CA GLY A 872 4.25 -12.21 -22.79
C GLY A 872 5.64 -12.86 -22.79
N LEU A 873 6.03 -13.47 -21.67
CA LEU A 873 7.32 -14.15 -21.54
C LEU A 873 7.45 -15.37 -22.46
N LEU A 874 6.36 -16.11 -22.67
CA LEU A 874 6.31 -17.25 -23.58
C LEU A 874 6.60 -16.80 -25.02
N HIS A 875 5.91 -15.74 -25.47
CA HIS A 875 6.11 -15.16 -26.79
C HIS A 875 7.50 -14.54 -26.95
N TYR A 876 8.02 -13.87 -25.93
CA TYR A 876 9.39 -13.35 -25.93
C TYR A 876 10.44 -14.48 -26.03
N ARG A 877 10.31 -15.57 -25.26
CA ARG A 877 11.21 -16.73 -25.38
C ARG A 877 11.15 -17.29 -26.79
N GLN A 878 9.96 -17.47 -27.35
CA GLN A 878 9.80 -17.97 -28.72
C GLN A 878 10.51 -17.06 -29.74
N MET A 879 10.27 -15.75 -29.67
CA MET A 879 10.91 -14.75 -30.53
C MET A 879 12.45 -14.84 -30.46
N ARG A 880 13.01 -14.93 -29.25
CA ARG A 880 14.47 -15.05 -29.03
C ARG A 880 15.04 -16.38 -29.48
N ARG A 881 14.33 -17.50 -29.30
CA ARG A 881 14.71 -18.83 -29.83
C ARG A 881 14.81 -18.83 -31.35
N GLU A 882 13.92 -18.11 -32.01
CA GLU A 882 13.89 -17.97 -33.48
C GLU A 882 14.91 -16.95 -34.00
N GLY A 883 15.64 -16.26 -33.11
CA GLY A 883 16.63 -15.24 -33.48
C GLY A 883 16.00 -14.02 -34.14
N ARG A 884 14.72 -13.74 -33.85
CA ARG A 884 13.96 -12.66 -34.47
C ARG A 884 13.89 -11.42 -33.57
N ASN A 885 13.60 -10.30 -34.22
CA ASN A 885 13.09 -9.10 -33.58
C ASN A 885 11.57 -9.20 -33.41
N ILE A 886 10.98 -8.24 -32.70
CA ILE A 886 9.53 -8.12 -32.55
C ILE A 886 8.86 -8.11 -33.92
N THR A 887 7.83 -8.94 -34.05
CA THR A 887 7.02 -9.05 -35.26
C THR A 887 6.29 -7.73 -35.51
N GLU A 888 6.27 -7.24 -36.75
CA GLU A 888 5.38 -6.15 -37.16
C GLU A 888 4.40 -6.68 -38.21
N SER A 889 3.10 -6.64 -37.91
CA SER A 889 2.09 -7.08 -38.85
C SER A 889 1.99 -6.12 -40.04
N LYS A 890 1.38 -6.58 -41.13
CA LYS A 890 1.08 -5.73 -42.29
C LYS A 890 0.27 -4.49 -41.92
N GLU A 891 -0.64 -4.61 -40.95
CA GLU A 891 -1.46 -3.50 -40.48
C GLU A 891 -0.62 -2.46 -39.72
N MET A 892 0.24 -2.93 -38.81
CA MET A 892 1.17 -2.06 -38.07
C MET A 892 2.09 -1.28 -39.02
N LEU A 893 2.69 -1.99 -40.00
CA LEU A 893 3.56 -1.37 -41.00
C LEU A 893 2.83 -0.33 -41.86
N ARG A 894 1.58 -0.63 -42.23
CA ARG A 894 0.74 0.28 -43.02
C ARG A 894 0.43 1.57 -42.25
N GLU A 895 -0.02 1.47 -41.00
CA GLU A 895 -0.31 2.65 -40.16
C GLU A 895 0.97 3.45 -39.87
N LYS A 896 2.09 2.77 -39.65
CA LYS A 896 3.39 3.42 -39.46
C LYS A 896 3.83 4.19 -40.70
N ASP A 897 3.63 3.64 -41.90
CA ASP A 897 3.91 4.32 -43.16
C ASP A 897 2.99 5.53 -43.39
N TYR A 898 1.70 5.43 -43.05
CA TYR A 898 0.79 6.59 -43.08
C TYR A 898 1.27 7.71 -42.13
N TYR A 899 1.65 7.35 -40.91
CA TYR A 899 2.18 8.30 -39.94
C TYR A 899 3.49 8.94 -40.43
N TRP A 900 4.37 8.17 -41.07
CA TRP A 900 5.60 8.69 -41.65
C TRP A 900 5.32 9.66 -42.81
N ARG A 901 4.46 9.28 -43.76
CA ARG A 901 4.01 10.14 -44.85
C ARG A 901 3.39 11.45 -44.36
N ALA A 902 2.64 11.42 -43.27
CA ALA A 902 2.05 12.61 -42.68
C ALA A 902 3.12 13.62 -42.22
N ASN A 903 4.30 13.15 -41.83
CA ASN A 903 5.38 13.98 -41.28
C ASN A 903 6.53 14.27 -42.27
N ASP A 904 6.63 13.54 -43.39
CA ASP A 904 7.63 13.82 -44.43
C ASP A 904 7.00 14.10 -45.80
N VAL A 905 7.08 15.36 -46.24
CA VAL A 905 6.66 15.80 -47.58
C VAL A 905 7.43 15.10 -48.71
N VAL A 906 8.68 14.68 -48.48
CA VAL A 906 9.47 13.98 -49.51
C VAL A 906 8.97 12.55 -49.67
N LYS A 907 8.69 11.86 -48.56
CA LYS A 907 8.07 10.52 -48.60
C LYS A 907 6.70 10.57 -49.27
N ALA A 908 5.85 11.53 -48.91
CA ALA A 908 4.56 11.74 -49.54
C ALA A 908 4.68 11.96 -51.06
N ALA A 909 5.62 12.81 -51.49
CA ALA A 909 5.88 13.04 -52.92
C ALA A 909 6.33 11.77 -53.67
N ILE A 910 7.12 10.89 -53.03
CA ILE A 910 7.52 9.61 -53.64
C ILE A 910 6.30 8.69 -53.77
N ASP A 911 5.51 8.55 -52.71
CA ASP A 911 4.36 7.64 -52.69
C ASP A 911 3.21 8.09 -53.60
N GLU A 912 3.08 9.39 -53.83
CA GLU A 912 2.08 9.99 -54.73
C GLU A 912 2.57 10.10 -56.19
N GLY A 913 3.76 9.58 -56.51
CA GLY A 913 4.29 9.57 -57.88
C GLY A 913 4.77 10.94 -58.39
N ILE A 914 5.03 11.89 -57.49
CA ILE A 914 5.69 13.17 -57.84
C ILE A 914 7.17 12.91 -58.17
N ILE A 915 7.81 11.99 -57.43
CA ILE A 915 9.22 11.63 -57.58
C ILE A 915 9.35 10.13 -57.85
N GLU A 916 10.21 9.76 -58.79
CA GLU A 916 10.53 8.38 -59.12
C GLU A 916 12.04 8.10 -59.07
N PHE A 917 12.41 6.87 -58.68
CA PHE A 917 13.79 6.42 -58.63
C PHE A 917 14.09 5.40 -59.74
N GLY A 918 15.23 5.56 -60.41
CA GLY A 918 15.75 4.63 -61.43
C GLY A 918 17.22 4.94 -61.67
N LYS A 919 18.08 3.93 -61.87
CA LYS A 919 19.55 4.13 -61.97
C LYS A 919 19.93 4.98 -63.18
N GLU A 920 19.15 4.84 -64.24
CA GLU A 920 19.20 5.55 -65.51
C GLU A 920 18.52 6.92 -65.47
N PHE A 921 17.79 7.22 -64.40
CA PHE A 921 17.06 8.47 -64.30
C PHE A 921 17.95 9.65 -63.98
N SER A 922 17.55 10.82 -64.48
CA SER A 922 18.27 12.06 -64.24
C SER A 922 17.35 13.25 -64.37
N VAL A 923 17.61 14.27 -63.57
CA VAL A 923 16.79 15.48 -63.54
C VAL A 923 17.62 16.71 -63.22
N PRO A 924 17.33 17.87 -63.83
CA PRO A 924 17.90 19.13 -63.38
C PRO A 924 17.54 19.37 -61.92
N ARG A 925 18.56 19.61 -61.10
CA ARG A 925 18.42 19.88 -59.66
C ARG A 925 17.41 21.01 -59.39
N ASP A 926 17.38 22.04 -60.24
CA ASP A 926 16.51 23.21 -60.06
C ASP A 926 15.05 22.89 -60.44
N LEU A 927 14.82 22.01 -61.42
CA LEU A 927 13.48 21.57 -61.83
C LEU A 927 12.81 20.78 -60.71
N LEU A 928 13.52 19.78 -60.15
CA LEU A 928 12.96 18.95 -59.07
C LEU A 928 12.74 19.76 -57.79
N GLN A 929 13.58 20.77 -57.50
CA GLN A 929 13.32 21.70 -56.39
C GLN A 929 12.03 22.50 -56.62
N LYS A 930 11.84 23.07 -57.80
CA LYS A 930 10.66 23.87 -58.15
C LYS A 930 9.38 23.02 -58.05
N ALA A 931 9.40 21.80 -58.59
CA ALA A 931 8.29 20.85 -58.45
C ALA A 931 7.98 20.57 -56.96
N MET A 932 8.99 20.31 -56.14
CA MET A 932 8.80 20.07 -54.71
C MET A 932 8.31 21.30 -53.92
N GLU A 933 8.68 22.52 -54.33
CA GLU A 933 8.16 23.75 -53.74
C GLU A 933 6.67 23.93 -54.03
N ILE A 934 6.24 23.64 -55.26
CA ILE A 934 4.84 23.69 -55.67
C ILE A 934 4.04 22.63 -54.92
N TYR A 935 4.50 21.38 -54.94
CA TYR A 935 3.85 20.27 -54.26
C TYR A 935 3.72 20.52 -52.74
N ALA A 936 4.79 21.01 -52.10
CA ALA A 936 4.74 21.36 -50.68
C ALA A 936 3.69 22.47 -50.44
N LYS A 937 3.62 23.48 -51.29
CA LYS A 937 2.64 24.57 -51.19
C LYS A 937 1.19 24.07 -51.37
N GLU A 938 0.93 23.24 -52.38
CA GLU A 938 -0.40 22.67 -52.65
C GLU A 938 -0.90 21.77 -51.52
N THR A 939 0.01 21.03 -50.88
CA THR A 939 -0.30 20.19 -49.72
C THR A 939 -0.30 20.94 -48.39
N GLY A 940 -0.08 22.27 -48.39
CA GLY A 940 -0.01 23.10 -47.19
C GLY A 940 1.21 22.81 -46.30
N ARG A 941 2.24 22.16 -46.84
CA ARG A 941 3.47 21.75 -46.13
C ARG A 941 4.65 22.67 -46.43
N LYS A 942 5.66 22.63 -45.56
CA LYS A 942 6.88 23.41 -45.72
C LYS A 942 7.91 22.66 -46.58
N TYR A 943 8.45 23.33 -47.59
CA TYR A 943 9.54 22.82 -48.41
C TYR A 943 10.86 22.71 -47.59
N PRO A 944 11.59 21.57 -47.63
CA PRO A 944 12.75 21.34 -46.78
C PRO A 944 14.05 22.03 -47.24
N GLY A 945 14.08 22.64 -48.43
CA GLY A 945 15.29 23.22 -49.02
C GLY A 945 16.15 22.19 -49.75
N ALA A 946 17.00 22.64 -50.68
CA ALA A 946 17.70 21.77 -51.63
C ALA A 946 18.63 20.72 -51.00
N ALA A 947 19.41 21.11 -49.99
CA ALA A 947 20.36 20.21 -49.33
C ALA A 947 19.64 19.10 -48.56
N LYS A 948 18.59 19.47 -47.79
CA LYS A 948 17.78 18.54 -47.02
C LYS A 948 16.92 17.66 -47.91
N LEU A 949 16.44 18.18 -49.04
CA LEU A 949 15.76 17.39 -50.08
C LEU A 949 16.68 16.28 -50.60
N LEU A 950 17.91 16.60 -51.00
CA LEU A 950 18.86 15.60 -51.47
C LEU A 950 19.20 14.55 -50.39
N GLU A 951 19.39 14.99 -49.15
CA GLU A 951 19.60 14.09 -48.00
C GLU A 951 18.43 13.12 -47.85
N ARG A 952 17.19 13.62 -47.85
CA ARG A 952 15.98 12.78 -47.72
C ARG A 952 15.81 11.83 -48.91
N LEU A 953 16.01 12.30 -50.14
CA LEU A 953 15.95 11.45 -51.34
C LEU A 953 16.94 10.28 -51.24
N ARG A 954 18.17 10.54 -50.76
CA ARG A 954 19.19 9.49 -50.55
C ARG A 954 18.79 8.46 -49.50
N ASN A 955 17.99 8.85 -48.51
CA ASN A 955 17.50 7.92 -47.48
C ASN A 955 16.44 6.94 -48.02
N TYR A 956 15.72 7.31 -49.10
CA TYR A 956 14.67 6.48 -49.69
C TYR A 956 15.10 5.77 -50.98
N ALA A 957 16.12 6.29 -51.67
CA ALA A 957 16.53 5.74 -52.95
C ALA A 957 17.16 4.33 -52.79
N PRO A 958 16.75 3.33 -53.61
CA PRO A 958 17.34 1.99 -53.58
C PRO A 958 18.77 1.96 -54.18
N HIS A 959 19.22 3.07 -54.76
CA HIS A 959 20.55 3.26 -55.32
C HIS A 959 21.08 4.66 -54.98
N LYS A 960 22.39 4.81 -55.10
CA LYS A 960 23.08 6.07 -54.81
C LYS A 960 22.63 7.17 -55.80
N ILE A 961 22.16 8.29 -55.25
CA ILE A 961 21.90 9.51 -56.02
C ILE A 961 23.21 10.30 -56.15
N GLU A 962 23.68 10.45 -57.38
CA GLU A 962 24.91 11.17 -57.69
C GLU A 962 24.62 12.57 -58.22
N TYR A 963 25.62 13.44 -58.04
CA TYR A 963 25.58 14.80 -58.52
C TYR A 963 26.57 14.92 -59.67
N SER A 964 26.10 15.43 -60.80
CA SER A 964 26.92 15.72 -61.96
C SER A 964 26.67 17.14 -62.45
N ARG A 965 27.63 17.68 -63.20
CA ARG A 965 27.54 19.06 -63.73
C ARG A 965 27.92 19.12 -65.23
N PRO A 966 27.16 18.42 -66.10
CA PRO A 966 27.45 18.38 -67.52
C PRO A 966 27.30 19.76 -68.18
N ARG A 967 27.98 19.93 -69.31
CA ARG A 967 27.98 21.17 -70.11
C ARG A 967 27.01 20.99 -71.28
N ARG A 968 25.95 21.80 -71.36
CA ARG A 968 24.98 21.78 -72.46
C ARG A 968 24.75 23.20 -72.98
N ASN A 969 24.73 23.38 -74.29
CA ASN A 969 24.61 24.70 -74.95
C ASN A 969 25.55 25.77 -74.36
N GLY A 970 26.81 25.39 -74.07
CA GLY A 970 27.82 26.27 -73.48
C GLY A 970 27.68 26.55 -71.97
N LYS A 971 26.56 26.19 -71.34
CA LYS A 971 26.27 26.42 -69.90
C LYS A 971 26.40 25.13 -69.07
N ARG A 972 26.80 25.27 -67.81
CA ARG A 972 26.88 24.13 -66.85
C ARG A 972 25.55 23.99 -66.11
N ILE A 973 24.94 22.81 -66.16
CA ILE A 973 23.66 22.53 -65.50
C ILE A 973 23.90 21.58 -64.32
N HIS A 974 23.29 21.86 -63.17
CA HIS A 974 23.35 20.98 -62.01
C HIS A 974 22.36 19.83 -62.17
N MET A 975 22.85 18.58 -62.23
CA MET A 975 22.03 17.40 -62.45
C MET A 975 22.13 16.45 -61.25
N TRP A 976 21.00 15.82 -60.92
CA TRP A 976 20.96 14.64 -60.06
C TRP A 976 20.68 13.41 -60.91
N THR A 977 21.44 12.34 -60.71
CA THR A 977 21.22 11.04 -61.35
C THR A 977 20.71 10.04 -60.32
N GLY A 978 19.91 9.06 -60.75
CA GLY A 978 19.20 8.14 -59.88
C GLY A 978 17.74 8.55 -59.57
N VAL A 979 17.28 9.73 -60.00
CA VAL A 979 15.97 10.28 -59.63
C VAL A 979 15.40 11.15 -60.76
N THR A 980 14.08 11.15 -60.92
CA THR A 980 13.34 12.01 -61.85
C THR A 980 12.00 12.47 -61.28
N LEU A 981 11.31 13.35 -62.02
CA LEU A 981 9.88 13.63 -61.80
C LEU A 981 9.05 12.50 -62.39
N GLY A 982 8.16 11.95 -61.57
CA GLY A 982 7.14 11.01 -62.02
C GLY A 982 6.02 11.73 -62.81
N GLU A 983 5.06 10.95 -63.29
CA GLU A 983 3.96 11.46 -64.13
C GLU A 983 3.16 12.58 -63.43
N ALA A 984 2.82 12.38 -62.15
CA ALA A 984 2.11 13.38 -61.36
C ALA A 984 2.98 14.62 -61.12
N GLY A 985 4.29 14.44 -60.93
CA GLY A 985 5.23 15.54 -60.70
C GLY A 985 5.42 16.45 -61.92
N ARG A 986 5.37 15.89 -63.13
CA ARG A 986 5.41 16.66 -64.39
C ARG A 986 4.16 17.50 -64.59
N SER A 987 3.04 17.02 -64.08
CA SER A 987 1.72 17.65 -64.18
C SER A 987 1.48 18.75 -63.14
N LEU A 988 2.45 19.04 -62.26
CA LEU A 988 2.36 20.18 -61.33
C LEU A 988 2.37 21.50 -62.10
N PHE A 989 1.51 22.45 -61.70
CA PHE A 989 1.33 23.69 -62.45
C PHE A 989 1.99 24.89 -61.79
N VAL A 990 2.65 25.72 -62.60
CA VAL A 990 3.15 27.03 -62.23
C VAL A 990 2.21 28.09 -62.78
N SER A 991 1.57 28.86 -61.90
CA SER A 991 0.81 30.06 -62.28
C SER A 991 1.75 31.27 -62.30
N ARG A 992 1.83 31.96 -63.44
CA ARG A 992 2.66 33.16 -63.60
C ARG A 992 1.82 34.33 -64.06
N GLU A 993 2.00 35.48 -63.39
CA GLU A 993 1.45 36.75 -63.84
C GLU A 993 2.18 37.24 -65.08
N ILE A 994 1.40 37.55 -66.12
CA ILE A 994 1.84 38.23 -67.32
C ILE A 994 1.07 39.52 -67.42
N VAL A 995 1.81 40.62 -67.55
CA VAL A 995 1.23 41.93 -67.83
C VAL A 995 1.03 42.02 -69.33
N ASP A 996 -0.22 41.96 -69.78
CA ASP A 996 -0.57 42.31 -71.15
C ASP A 996 -0.49 43.84 -71.26
N LEU A 997 0.59 44.34 -71.86
CA LEU A 997 0.85 45.77 -72.03
C LEU A 997 -0.13 46.43 -73.01
N ASP A 998 -0.70 45.67 -73.94
CA ASP A 998 -1.63 46.15 -74.95
C ASP A 998 -3.05 46.29 -74.36
N ARG A 999 -3.44 45.36 -73.47
CA ARG A 999 -4.75 45.35 -72.81
C ARG A 999 -4.76 45.97 -71.41
N ARG A 1000 -3.60 46.27 -70.84
CA ARG A 1000 -3.42 46.75 -69.45
C ARG A 1000 -4.07 45.82 -68.41
N THR A 1001 -4.07 44.53 -68.67
CA THR A 1001 -4.65 43.50 -67.79
C THR A 1001 -3.57 42.55 -67.28
N LEU A 1002 -3.76 42.07 -66.05
CA LEU A 1002 -2.99 40.95 -65.49
C LEU A 1002 -3.64 39.66 -65.99
N GLU A 1003 -2.91 38.88 -66.79
CA GLU A 1003 -3.31 37.54 -67.19
C GLU A 1003 -2.45 36.51 -66.45
N TYR A 1004 -3.08 35.45 -65.94
CA TYR A 1004 -2.37 34.34 -65.31
C TYR A 1004 -2.25 33.21 -66.32
N ILE A 1005 -1.02 32.85 -66.70
CA ILE A 1005 -0.79 31.64 -67.49
C ILE A 1005 -0.37 30.52 -66.55
N THR A 1006 -1.09 29.41 -66.64
CA THR A 1006 -0.82 28.17 -65.91
C THR A 1006 -0.13 27.19 -66.87
N LEU A 1007 1.13 26.84 -66.57
CA LEU A 1007 1.93 25.91 -67.38
C LEU A 1007 2.38 24.73 -66.51
N PRO A 1008 2.50 23.51 -67.06
CA PRO A 1008 3.22 22.41 -66.42
C PRO A 1008 4.63 22.85 -65.96
N VAL A 1009 5.11 22.29 -64.86
CA VAL A 1009 6.39 22.70 -64.25
C VAL A 1009 7.57 22.46 -65.19
N THR A 1010 7.52 21.43 -66.02
CA THR A 1010 8.49 21.11 -67.07
C THR A 1010 8.53 22.21 -68.14
N ASP A 1011 7.38 22.63 -68.66
CA ASP A 1011 7.23 23.70 -69.64
C ASP A 1011 7.69 25.06 -69.08
N ALA A 1012 7.26 25.37 -67.85
CA ALA A 1012 7.66 26.58 -67.17
C ALA A 1012 9.18 26.65 -66.97
N TYR A 1013 9.81 25.52 -66.63
CA TYR A 1013 11.25 25.41 -66.49
C TYR A 1013 11.99 25.53 -67.82
N ALA A 1014 11.50 24.85 -68.87
CA ALA A 1014 12.09 24.93 -70.21
C ALA A 1014 12.07 26.36 -70.76
N LYS A 1015 10.94 27.07 -70.58
CA LYS A 1015 10.77 28.47 -70.98
C LYS A 1015 11.67 29.42 -70.19
N GLU A 1016 11.87 29.20 -68.89
CA GLU A 1016 12.80 30.00 -68.05
C GLU A 1016 14.28 29.79 -68.42
N ARG A 1017 14.62 28.61 -68.96
CA ARG A 1017 16.00 28.24 -69.29
C ARG A 1017 16.33 28.33 -70.78
N ASN A 1018 15.37 28.75 -71.62
CA ASN A 1018 15.46 28.75 -73.08
C ASN A 1018 15.90 27.38 -73.62
N LEU A 1019 15.19 26.32 -73.23
CA LEU A 1019 15.41 24.97 -73.74
C LEU A 1019 14.44 24.70 -74.90
N ASP A 1020 14.95 24.25 -76.04
CA ASP A 1020 14.16 24.06 -77.28
C ASP A 1020 13.32 22.77 -77.28
N ASN A 1021 13.58 21.82 -76.36
CA ASN A 1021 12.87 20.54 -76.29
C ASN A 1021 12.53 20.13 -74.84
N VAL A 1022 11.23 20.01 -74.53
CA VAL A 1022 10.69 19.57 -73.22
C VAL A 1022 10.70 18.04 -73.09
N GLU A 1023 10.69 17.28 -74.19
CA GLU A 1023 10.68 15.81 -74.18
C GLU A 1023 11.90 15.24 -73.43
N MET A 1024 13.04 15.94 -73.42
CA MET A 1024 14.22 15.54 -72.65
C MET A 1024 14.03 15.65 -71.12
N LEU A 1025 13.10 16.49 -70.66
CA LEU A 1025 12.74 16.60 -69.24
C LEU A 1025 11.69 15.55 -68.85
N GLU A 1026 10.95 15.03 -69.85
CA GLU A 1026 9.91 14.01 -69.69
C GLU A 1026 10.41 12.59 -69.94
N SER A 1027 11.47 12.38 -70.71
CA SER A 1027 12.03 11.05 -70.96
C SER A 1027 12.69 10.43 -69.72
N GLY A 1028 12.96 11.24 -68.68
CA GLY A 1028 13.64 10.85 -67.44
C GLY A 1028 15.09 10.37 -67.64
N THR A 1029 15.51 10.17 -68.87
CA THR A 1029 16.79 9.59 -69.28
C THR A 1029 17.57 10.64 -70.06
N LEU A 1030 18.82 10.87 -69.67
CA LEU A 1030 19.74 11.68 -70.47
C LEU A 1030 20.00 10.93 -71.79
N PRO A 1031 19.73 11.55 -72.97
CA PRO A 1031 20.38 11.11 -74.19
C PRO A 1031 21.90 11.12 -73.94
N LYS A 1032 22.59 10.02 -74.27
CA LYS A 1032 24.05 10.06 -74.37
C LYS A 1032 24.38 11.22 -75.32
N ASP A 1033 25.33 12.08 -74.95
CA ASP A 1033 25.81 13.11 -75.88
C ASP A 1033 26.34 12.38 -77.13
N ASP A 1034 25.57 12.40 -78.21
CA ASP A 1034 26.07 12.18 -79.56
C ASP A 1034 26.78 13.48 -79.96
N SER A 1035 28.00 13.66 -79.48
CA SER A 1035 28.96 14.56 -80.12
C SER A 1035 30.38 14.10 -79.85
N GLN A 1036 31.00 13.67 -80.95
CA GLN A 1036 32.43 13.72 -81.27
C GLN A 1036 33.18 14.90 -80.65
#